data_AF-A0A2V7F5N3-F1
#
_entry.id   AF-A0A2V7F5N3-F1
#
_cell.length_a   1.000
_cell.length_b   1.000
_cell.length_c   1.000
_cell.angle_alpha   90.00
_cell.angle_beta   90.00
_cell.angle_gamma   90.00
#
_symmetry.space_group_name_H-M   'P 1'
#
loop_
_entity.id
_entity.type
_entity.pdbx_description
1 polymer ?
#
loop_
_entity_poly.entity_id
_entity_poly.type
_entity_poly.pdbx_seq_one_letter_code
_entity_poly.pdbx_strand_id
1 'polypeptide(L)'
;MKKLLVAALAVLLAAAAGAYVIVVRPLVAPAAQTIAAEAALATPDLVLLAALNVRQMVFLERWLLGAPVIRAVDARAPRALDERSLLDHLAAARVDLRRDVEHVLYGLYPATERGARHAIVIVGRFDPGDIERYLVAELGGIARPVGGRTAYEVRRVDPDRCDHVTTWMITADAHWILIGDAAAHDLLVSRLTQIPPADEAELAWWRALAHSDLVSIGMWRPREADKSVSGPLLKMSAQAVLAQTVGVEHVYLGLGAKTVPPSGRLRLVLDAADGAGIQQKVDEWRRALQQSREAWAQTAPSLAPLLDSVSVKSSGNRETIEFTVDRTFASNLERAVSELLASIFAGLGGGREPGARPSVRAERIDTEAIAFTPAVDAAGLAAYDAAAMFAEDVDQVHGPFGVRLGAMRVPSVSDSGPELDVEAFAGAVPNLAGGGERARLFVDSVMSITGQEVLRPEPCGRQRNGLASTFTDSGGRRLRATKTVRLLAGADPRTVGTIAGHVELRLPTRVETQRAARPTPGATLAAHGATVTITKVDGGDVQYQITGARDRVLAVRALNAAGQPLASEMKMSSDFLFGDGSTARVQYAGIADTIEATFVVSEQSLRWPFRLTDLSMTGGKPGMPLRPTTPDFRPYSVQALRRDVLLPNPFELSLEKAHVFFNTRLEFKLRSPMLPNFEHAFTVGRLAVKRIELKDGTALTPPTPQQTTVRFGGSPRDGLLTTSLYVFVDSKIPPESIKAVAGVLTMQFPRSIRTLRMDELFPGQRAETAGLAVTVTARGRRALTLQTGPGGERLLYVMLTDADLQPVMSFSPSVSEEQDGTWRFQLTPQGVAAHADVLVAGDLDRKEYPFRLELK
;
A
#
# COMPACT_ATOMS: atom_id res chain seq x y z
N MET A 1 -35.86 -21.51 -44.24
CA MET A 1 -35.42 -20.65 -43.12
C MET A 1 -34.08 -21.06 -42.51
N LYS A 2 -33.83 -22.32 -42.09
CA LYS A 2 -32.52 -22.76 -41.53
C LYS A 2 -31.29 -22.48 -42.42
N LYS A 3 -31.37 -22.72 -43.74
CA LYS A 3 -30.25 -22.47 -44.68
C LYS A 3 -29.91 -20.97 -44.85
N LEU A 4 -30.91 -20.10 -44.78
CA LEU A 4 -30.75 -18.64 -44.85
C LEU A 4 -30.11 -18.07 -43.57
N LEU A 5 -30.45 -18.64 -42.41
CA LEU A 5 -29.87 -18.24 -41.12
C LEU A 5 -28.39 -18.66 -41.02
N VAL A 6 -28.05 -19.86 -41.50
CA VAL A 6 -26.66 -20.35 -41.55
C VAL A 6 -25.82 -19.54 -42.55
N ALA A 7 -26.38 -19.19 -43.71
CA ALA A 7 -25.72 -18.33 -44.69
C ALA A 7 -25.51 -16.91 -44.15
N ALA A 8 -26.50 -16.33 -43.47
CA ALA A 8 -26.37 -15.02 -42.83
C ALA A 8 -25.33 -15.03 -41.69
N LEU A 9 -25.26 -16.10 -40.89
CA LEU A 9 -24.26 -16.27 -39.83
C LEU A 9 -22.85 -16.43 -40.43
N ALA A 10 -22.71 -17.17 -41.53
CA ALA A 10 -21.45 -17.35 -42.24
C ALA A 10 -20.96 -16.04 -42.88
N VAL A 11 -21.87 -15.23 -43.44
CA VAL A 11 -21.55 -13.90 -44.00
C VAL A 11 -21.17 -12.92 -42.87
N LEU A 12 -21.87 -12.94 -41.73
CA LEU A 12 -21.51 -12.13 -40.55
C LEU A 12 -20.15 -12.55 -39.97
N LEU A 13 -19.87 -13.85 -39.89
CA LEU A 13 -18.56 -14.38 -39.46
C LEU A 13 -17.45 -14.02 -40.45
N ALA A 14 -17.71 -14.10 -41.76
CA ALA A 14 -16.76 -13.70 -42.79
C ALA A 14 -16.52 -12.18 -42.81
N ALA A 15 -17.54 -11.37 -42.57
CA ALA A 15 -17.43 -9.92 -42.45
C ALA A 15 -16.71 -9.51 -41.15
N ALA A 16 -16.99 -10.17 -40.03
CA ALA A 16 -16.29 -9.95 -38.76
C ALA A 16 -14.82 -10.40 -38.83
N ALA A 17 -14.55 -11.55 -39.46
CA ALA A 17 -13.19 -12.02 -39.73
C ALA A 17 -12.45 -11.10 -40.72
N GLY A 18 -13.13 -10.63 -41.77
CA GLY A 18 -12.61 -9.66 -42.72
C GLY A 18 -12.28 -8.32 -42.07
N ALA A 19 -13.17 -7.78 -41.23
CA ALA A 19 -12.92 -6.57 -40.45
C ALA A 19 -11.79 -6.76 -39.43
N TYR A 20 -11.70 -7.92 -38.77
CA TYR A 20 -10.58 -8.24 -37.89
C TYR A 20 -9.24 -8.29 -38.64
N VAL A 21 -9.19 -8.93 -39.82
CA VAL A 21 -7.96 -9.06 -40.61
C VAL A 21 -7.55 -7.76 -41.30
N ILE A 22 -8.50 -6.96 -41.78
CA ILE A 22 -8.23 -5.74 -42.58
C ILE A 22 -8.08 -4.50 -41.70
N VAL A 23 -8.81 -4.41 -40.58
CA VAL A 23 -8.82 -3.21 -39.73
C VAL A 23 -8.07 -3.45 -38.42
N VAL A 24 -8.40 -4.52 -37.69
CA VAL A 24 -7.85 -4.74 -36.32
C VAL A 24 -6.41 -5.28 -36.34
N ARG A 25 -6.11 -6.27 -37.18
CA ARG A 25 -4.79 -6.91 -37.26
C ARG A 25 -3.66 -5.93 -37.64
N PRO A 26 -3.78 -5.05 -38.65
CA PRO A 26 -2.75 -4.05 -38.94
C PRO A 26 -2.67 -2.91 -37.91
N LEU A 27 -3.70 -2.71 -37.09
CA LEU A 27 -3.66 -1.77 -35.96
C LEU A 27 -2.96 -2.33 -34.72
N VAL A 28 -2.85 -3.67 -34.60
CA VAL A 28 -2.31 -4.38 -33.42
C VAL A 28 -0.98 -5.09 -33.72
N ALA A 29 -0.65 -5.35 -34.99
CA ALA A 29 0.63 -5.92 -35.37
C ALA A 29 1.79 -4.96 -35.04
N PRO A 30 2.89 -5.44 -34.43
CA PRO A 30 4.04 -4.61 -34.10
C PRO A 30 4.72 -4.11 -35.36
N ALA A 31 5.24 -2.88 -35.31
CA ALA A 31 6.00 -2.29 -36.40
C ALA A 31 7.32 -3.04 -36.62
N ALA A 32 7.89 -2.95 -37.82
CA ALA A 32 9.20 -3.53 -38.14
C ALA A 32 10.29 -3.02 -37.17
N GLN A 33 10.19 -1.77 -36.71
CA GLN A 33 11.09 -1.18 -35.72
C GLN A 33 10.99 -1.86 -34.35
N THR A 34 9.81 -2.33 -33.94
CA THR A 34 9.63 -3.11 -32.70
C THR A 34 10.37 -4.44 -32.81
N ILE A 35 10.25 -5.13 -33.94
CA ILE A 35 10.95 -6.40 -34.20
C ILE A 35 12.46 -6.20 -34.18
N ALA A 36 12.95 -5.12 -34.80
CA ALA A 36 14.36 -4.74 -34.79
C ALA A 36 14.86 -4.43 -33.37
N ALA A 37 14.09 -3.70 -32.58
CA ALA A 37 14.44 -3.37 -31.20
C ALA A 37 14.45 -4.61 -30.27
N GLU A 38 13.52 -5.55 -30.45
CA GLU A 38 13.56 -6.86 -29.76
C GLU A 38 14.84 -7.63 -30.10
N ALA A 39 15.23 -7.67 -31.38
CA ALA A 39 16.46 -8.34 -31.82
C ALA A 39 17.73 -7.63 -31.29
N ALA A 40 17.69 -6.31 -31.18
CA ALA A 40 18.78 -5.54 -30.61
C ALA A 40 18.96 -5.87 -29.12
N LEU A 41 17.87 -5.92 -28.35
CA LEU A 41 17.88 -6.22 -26.91
C LEU A 41 18.22 -7.69 -26.59
N ALA A 42 17.91 -8.62 -27.50
CA ALA A 42 18.21 -10.05 -27.36
C ALA A 42 19.71 -10.34 -27.55
N THR A 43 20.50 -10.03 -26.54
CA THR A 43 21.90 -10.46 -26.44
C THR A 43 21.99 -11.82 -25.73
N PRO A 44 23.09 -12.58 -25.89
CA PRO A 44 23.22 -13.92 -25.28
C PRO A 44 23.15 -13.97 -23.74
N ASP A 45 23.37 -12.82 -23.10
CA ASP A 45 23.27 -12.61 -21.65
C ASP A 45 21.93 -11.99 -21.22
N LEU A 46 20.94 -11.85 -22.11
CA LEU A 46 19.61 -11.36 -21.74
C LEU A 46 18.98 -12.26 -20.66
N VAL A 47 18.57 -11.66 -19.54
CA VAL A 47 17.87 -12.37 -18.46
C VAL A 47 16.36 -12.15 -18.56
N LEU A 48 15.94 -10.91 -18.84
CA LEU A 48 14.52 -10.56 -18.93
C LEU A 48 14.29 -9.53 -20.03
N LEU A 49 13.27 -9.77 -20.85
CA LEU A 49 12.72 -8.84 -21.81
C LEU A 49 11.28 -8.52 -21.40
N ALA A 50 10.95 -7.24 -21.29
CA ALA A 50 9.58 -6.80 -21.13
C ALA A 50 9.18 -5.91 -22.31
N ALA A 51 7.90 -5.98 -22.68
CA ALA A 51 7.30 -5.16 -23.72
C ALA A 51 5.98 -4.58 -23.24
N LEU A 52 5.74 -3.32 -23.62
CA LEU A 52 4.48 -2.62 -23.46
C LEU A 52 4.00 -2.21 -24.86
N ASN A 53 2.84 -2.72 -25.26
CA ASN A 53 2.18 -2.31 -26.51
C ASN A 53 1.33 -1.05 -26.24
N VAL A 54 2.00 0.10 -26.20
CA VAL A 54 1.37 1.40 -25.88
C VAL A 54 0.24 1.69 -26.86
N ARG A 55 0.42 1.38 -28.15
CA ARG A 55 -0.60 1.59 -29.17
C ARG A 55 -1.89 0.81 -28.89
N GLN A 56 -1.78 -0.46 -28.49
CA GLN A 56 -2.93 -1.29 -28.14
C GLN A 56 -3.54 -0.86 -26.79
N MET A 57 -2.73 -0.45 -25.82
CA MET A 57 -3.21 0.08 -24.54
C MET A 57 -3.99 1.39 -24.74
N VAL A 58 -3.52 2.31 -25.57
CA VAL A 58 -4.22 3.55 -25.94
C VAL A 58 -5.52 3.23 -26.68
N PHE A 59 -5.52 2.25 -27.57
CA PHE A 59 -6.75 1.79 -28.24
C PHE A 59 -7.79 1.29 -27.23
N LEU A 60 -7.37 0.43 -26.28
CA LEU A 60 -8.27 -0.11 -25.26
C LEU A 60 -8.72 0.93 -24.25
N GLU A 61 -7.84 1.85 -23.83
CA GLU A 61 -8.19 2.98 -23.00
C GLU A 61 -9.31 3.80 -23.68
N ARG A 62 -9.14 4.14 -24.97
CA ARG A 62 -10.16 4.85 -25.76
C ARG A 62 -11.46 4.07 -25.89
N TRP A 63 -11.40 2.75 -25.95
CA TRP A 63 -12.56 1.90 -26.16
C TRP A 63 -13.32 1.55 -24.87
N LEU A 64 -12.61 1.33 -23.75
CA LEU A 64 -13.17 0.96 -22.44
C LEU A 64 -13.50 2.18 -21.58
N LEU A 65 -12.58 3.14 -21.52
CA LEU A 65 -12.73 4.34 -20.69
C LEU A 65 -13.30 5.51 -21.49
N GLY A 66 -13.36 5.40 -22.82
CA GLY A 66 -13.67 6.48 -23.77
C GLY A 66 -12.40 7.25 -24.18
N ALA A 67 -12.34 7.75 -25.41
CA ALA A 67 -11.32 8.74 -25.76
C ALA A 67 -11.63 10.03 -24.98
N PRO A 68 -10.61 10.76 -24.45
CA PRO A 68 -10.87 12.11 -23.98
C PRO A 68 -11.50 12.88 -25.13
N VAL A 69 -12.72 13.37 -24.93
CA VAL A 69 -13.54 13.98 -26.00
C VAL A 69 -12.91 15.30 -26.49
N ILE A 70 -11.88 15.81 -25.80
CA ILE A 70 -11.16 17.03 -26.15
C ILE A 70 -9.65 16.80 -25.95
N ARG A 71 -8.82 17.32 -26.87
CA ARG A 71 -7.35 17.38 -26.71
C ARG A 71 -7.05 18.09 -25.38
N ALA A 72 -6.24 17.46 -24.51
CA ALA A 72 -5.68 18.14 -23.36
C ALA A 72 -4.97 19.40 -23.86
N VAL A 73 -5.49 20.57 -23.51
CA VAL A 73 -4.82 21.84 -23.80
C VAL A 73 -3.72 21.98 -22.75
N ASP A 74 -2.49 22.14 -23.23
CA ASP A 74 -1.27 22.41 -22.48
C ASP A 74 -1.45 23.62 -21.55
N ALA A 75 -1.90 23.39 -20.30
CA ALA A 75 -2.11 24.47 -19.33
C ALA A 75 -1.57 24.14 -17.94
N ARG A 76 -0.81 23.06 -17.77
CA ARG A 76 -0.13 22.77 -16.51
C ARG A 76 1.31 23.26 -16.58
N ALA A 77 1.71 24.10 -15.61
CA ALA A 77 3.12 24.40 -15.41
C ALA A 77 3.89 23.09 -15.16
N PRO A 78 5.06 22.87 -15.79
CA PRO A 78 5.85 21.65 -15.60
C PRO A 78 6.16 21.45 -14.11
N ARG A 79 6.08 20.20 -13.63
CA ARG A 79 6.56 19.84 -12.29
C ARG A 79 8.05 20.21 -12.16
N ALA A 80 8.47 20.46 -10.92
CA ALA A 80 9.87 20.65 -10.60
C ALA A 80 10.70 19.46 -11.10
N LEU A 81 11.93 19.71 -11.56
CA LEU A 81 12.76 18.74 -12.26
C LEU A 81 13.01 17.45 -11.46
N ASP A 82 13.07 17.57 -10.13
CA ASP A 82 13.26 16.49 -9.15
C ASP A 82 11.97 15.69 -8.84
N GLU A 83 10.81 16.14 -9.31
CA GLU A 83 9.51 15.51 -9.17
C GLU A 83 8.98 14.88 -10.48
N ARG A 84 9.70 15.07 -11.60
CA ARG A 84 9.30 14.56 -12.91
C ARG A 84 9.50 13.04 -12.98
N SER A 85 8.45 12.34 -13.41
CA SER A 85 8.54 10.94 -13.86
C SER A 85 9.12 10.84 -15.27
N LEU A 86 9.46 9.63 -15.73
CA LEU A 86 9.90 9.41 -17.12
C LEU A 86 8.87 9.95 -18.14
N LEU A 87 7.58 9.79 -17.85
CA LEU A 87 6.50 10.31 -18.68
C LEU A 87 6.50 11.84 -18.73
N ASP A 88 6.73 12.49 -17.59
CA ASP A 88 6.85 13.95 -17.51
C ASP A 88 8.07 14.46 -18.29
N HIS A 89 9.19 13.71 -18.28
CA HIS A 89 10.36 14.05 -19.10
C HIS A 89 10.09 13.90 -20.59
N LEU A 90 9.39 12.85 -21.02
CA LEU A 90 9.00 12.65 -22.43
C LEU A 90 8.06 13.77 -22.90
N ALA A 91 7.04 14.11 -22.10
CA ALA A 91 6.12 15.20 -22.41
C ALA A 91 6.84 16.55 -22.50
N ALA A 92 7.76 16.85 -21.56
CA ALA A 92 8.58 18.06 -21.60
C ALA A 92 9.54 18.11 -22.80
N ALA A 93 9.97 16.94 -23.29
CA ALA A 93 10.71 16.76 -24.54
C ALA A 93 9.81 16.72 -25.79
N ARG A 94 8.53 17.09 -25.67
CA ARG A 94 7.51 17.12 -26.74
C ARG A 94 7.20 15.76 -27.37
N VAL A 95 7.33 14.69 -26.61
CA VAL A 95 6.91 13.34 -27.01
C VAL A 95 5.55 13.03 -26.38
N ASP A 96 4.49 12.96 -27.19
CA ASP A 96 3.15 12.55 -26.75
C ASP A 96 3.03 11.02 -26.80
N LEU A 97 2.95 10.37 -25.64
CA LEU A 97 2.83 8.90 -25.56
C LEU A 97 1.65 8.33 -26.36
N ARG A 98 0.55 9.06 -26.53
CA ARG A 98 -0.65 8.57 -27.22
C ARG A 98 -0.52 8.58 -28.74
N ARG A 99 0.42 9.39 -29.26
CA ARG A 99 0.57 9.68 -30.68
C ARG A 99 1.90 9.17 -31.21
N ASP A 100 2.96 9.40 -30.45
CA ASP A 100 4.33 9.29 -30.90
C ASP A 100 4.96 7.97 -30.45
N VAL A 101 4.48 7.35 -29.37
CA VAL A 101 5.00 6.06 -28.85
C VAL A 101 4.14 4.89 -29.30
N GLU A 102 4.78 3.89 -29.92
CA GLU A 102 4.11 2.66 -30.35
C GLU A 102 4.35 1.52 -29.35
N HIS A 103 5.60 1.30 -28.95
CA HIS A 103 6.01 0.24 -28.02
C HIS A 103 7.08 0.75 -27.06
N VAL A 104 7.13 0.18 -25.86
CA VAL A 104 8.25 0.34 -24.92
C VAL A 104 8.80 -1.03 -24.61
N LEU A 105 10.10 -1.22 -24.83
CA LEU A 105 10.82 -2.46 -24.54
C LEU A 105 11.80 -2.21 -23.42
N TYR A 106 11.98 -3.20 -22.55
CA TYR A 106 12.94 -3.17 -21.45
C TYR A 106 13.75 -4.47 -21.43
N GLY A 107 15.06 -4.35 -21.46
CA GLY A 107 16.00 -5.46 -21.31
C GLY A 107 16.73 -5.38 -19.97
N LEU A 108 16.83 -6.52 -19.28
CA LEU A 108 17.62 -6.69 -18.07
C LEU A 108 18.71 -7.73 -18.30
N TYR A 109 19.92 -7.40 -17.84
CA TYR A 109 21.13 -8.20 -18.00
C TYR A 109 21.78 -8.46 -16.63
N PRO A 110 22.74 -9.42 -16.53
CA PRO A 110 23.45 -9.70 -15.30
C PRO A 110 24.14 -8.45 -14.75
N ALA A 111 24.07 -8.27 -13.43
CA ALA A 111 24.69 -7.13 -12.77
C ALA A 111 26.22 -7.22 -12.87
N THR A 112 26.88 -6.06 -12.93
CA THR A 112 28.34 -5.93 -12.85
C THR A 112 28.74 -5.31 -11.51
N GLU A 113 30.05 -5.19 -11.25
CA GLU A 113 30.57 -4.46 -10.08
C GLU A 113 30.06 -3.01 -10.00
N ARG A 114 29.60 -2.44 -11.12
CA ARG A 114 29.04 -1.07 -11.21
C ARG A 114 27.51 -1.01 -11.04
N GLY A 115 26.83 -2.14 -10.83
CA GLY A 115 25.38 -2.22 -10.63
C GLY A 115 24.63 -3.04 -11.68
N ALA A 116 23.30 -2.96 -11.63
CA ALA A 116 22.41 -3.65 -12.57
C ALA A 116 22.57 -3.08 -13.99
N ARG A 117 22.66 -3.95 -15.00
CA ARG A 117 22.70 -3.57 -16.41
C ARG A 117 21.31 -3.67 -17.02
N HIS A 118 20.83 -2.59 -17.61
CA HIS A 118 19.50 -2.54 -18.18
C HIS A 118 19.38 -1.48 -19.27
N ALA A 119 18.42 -1.68 -20.17
CA ALA A 119 18.12 -0.75 -21.24
C ALA A 119 16.60 -0.65 -21.48
N ILE A 120 16.15 0.54 -21.86
CA ILE A 120 14.81 0.86 -22.31
C ILE A 120 14.91 1.32 -23.76
N VAL A 121 14.14 0.70 -24.64
CA VAL A 121 13.97 1.15 -26.03
C VAL A 121 12.52 1.56 -26.23
N ILE A 122 12.30 2.86 -26.45
CA ILE A 122 11.00 3.41 -26.77
C ILE A 122 10.91 3.48 -28.28
N VAL A 123 9.99 2.74 -28.89
CA VAL A 123 9.80 2.69 -30.35
C VAL A 123 8.62 3.56 -30.73
N GLY A 124 8.78 4.38 -31.77
CA GLY A 124 7.78 5.38 -32.11
C GLY A 124 8.19 6.29 -33.26
N ARG A 125 7.74 7.54 -33.21
CA ARG A 125 8.05 8.61 -34.16
C ARG A 125 8.46 9.84 -33.38
N PHE A 126 9.72 10.21 -33.46
CA PHE A 126 10.30 11.26 -32.62
C PHE A 126 10.99 12.33 -33.45
N ASP A 127 11.12 13.52 -32.87
CA ASP A 127 12.04 14.56 -33.33
C ASP A 127 13.28 14.52 -32.42
N PRO A 128 14.41 13.96 -32.87
CA PRO A 128 15.64 13.93 -32.08
C PRO A 128 16.07 15.33 -31.63
N GLY A 129 15.87 16.36 -32.44
CA GLY A 129 16.30 17.72 -32.13
C GLY A 129 15.56 18.34 -30.94
N ASP A 130 14.28 18.02 -30.75
CA ASP A 130 13.51 18.45 -29.57
C ASP A 130 13.99 17.73 -28.29
N ILE A 131 14.24 16.42 -28.39
CA ILE A 131 14.73 15.60 -27.27
C ILE A 131 16.14 16.04 -26.86
N GLU A 132 17.06 16.19 -27.81
CA GLU A 132 18.43 16.59 -27.55
C GLU A 132 18.53 17.98 -26.89
N ARG A 133 17.72 18.94 -27.37
CA ARG A 133 17.61 20.26 -26.73
C ARG A 133 17.17 20.16 -25.29
N TYR A 134 16.19 19.31 -24.99
CA TYR A 134 15.72 19.08 -23.62
C TYR A 134 16.79 18.44 -22.73
N LEU A 135 17.50 17.42 -23.23
CA LEU A 135 18.56 16.76 -22.49
C LEU A 135 19.67 17.74 -22.07
N VAL A 136 20.06 18.65 -22.97
CA VAL A 136 21.10 19.66 -22.68
C VAL A 136 20.59 20.75 -21.76
N ALA A 137 19.42 21.34 -22.06
CA ALA A 137 18.93 22.52 -21.35
C ALA A 137 18.46 22.22 -19.93
N GLU A 138 17.78 21.08 -19.72
CA GLU A 138 17.08 20.79 -18.46
C GLU A 138 17.77 19.70 -17.63
N LEU A 139 18.45 18.75 -18.28
CA LEU A 139 19.11 17.62 -17.61
C LEU A 139 20.64 17.71 -17.56
N GLY A 140 21.23 18.77 -18.14
CA GLY A 140 22.68 18.96 -18.16
C GLY A 140 23.43 17.84 -18.89
N GLY A 141 22.80 17.23 -19.90
CA GLY A 141 23.35 16.10 -20.63
C GLY A 141 24.64 16.44 -21.37
N ILE A 142 25.66 15.59 -21.24
CA ILE A 142 26.95 15.76 -21.90
C ILE A 142 26.99 14.92 -23.17
N ALA A 143 27.20 15.55 -24.33
CA ALA A 143 27.27 14.85 -25.60
C ALA A 143 28.51 13.95 -25.72
N ARG A 144 28.31 12.73 -26.21
CA ARG A 144 29.31 11.68 -26.46
C ARG A 144 29.06 11.03 -27.83
N PRO A 145 30.08 10.83 -28.66
CA PRO A 145 29.92 10.03 -29.88
C PRO A 145 29.89 8.53 -29.52
N VAL A 146 28.81 7.84 -29.88
CA VAL A 146 28.62 6.39 -29.66
C VAL A 146 28.02 5.76 -30.90
N GLY A 147 28.65 4.72 -31.46
CA GLY A 147 28.11 3.96 -32.59
C GLY A 147 27.76 4.80 -33.84
N GLY A 148 28.48 5.91 -34.07
CA GLY A 148 28.20 6.84 -35.18
C GLY A 148 27.04 7.80 -34.95
N ARG A 149 26.49 7.86 -33.72
CA ARG A 149 25.41 8.76 -33.30
C ARG A 149 25.85 9.60 -32.09
N THR A 150 25.12 10.69 -31.85
CA THR A 150 25.28 11.48 -30.62
C THR A 150 24.46 10.84 -29.49
N ALA A 151 25.14 10.45 -28.42
CA ALA A 151 24.54 10.03 -27.16
C ALA A 151 24.75 11.11 -26.10
N TYR A 152 23.85 11.19 -25.13
CA TYR A 152 23.94 12.16 -24.03
C TYR A 152 24.05 11.41 -22.71
N GLU A 153 25.10 11.75 -21.96
CA GLU A 153 25.37 11.24 -20.63
C GLU A 153 24.62 12.10 -19.59
N VAL A 154 23.68 11.50 -18.87
CA VAL A 154 22.87 12.16 -17.83
C VAL A 154 23.12 11.48 -16.48
N ARG A 155 23.54 12.26 -15.49
CA ARG A 155 23.80 11.76 -14.13
C ARG A 155 22.54 11.91 -13.29
N ARG A 156 22.01 10.79 -12.76
CA ARG A 156 20.89 10.80 -11.82
C ARG A 156 21.27 10.24 -10.46
N VAL A 157 20.65 10.79 -9.43
CA VAL A 157 20.62 10.18 -8.09
C VAL A 157 19.40 9.26 -8.04
N ASP A 158 19.61 8.02 -7.59
CA ASP A 158 18.52 7.08 -7.31
C ASP A 158 17.69 7.63 -6.12
N PRO A 159 16.39 7.91 -6.31
CA PRO A 159 15.57 8.56 -5.29
C PRO A 159 15.19 7.62 -4.15
N ASP A 160 15.39 6.30 -4.30
CA ASP A 160 15.06 5.30 -3.29
C ASP A 160 16.30 4.87 -2.50
N ARG A 161 17.48 4.83 -3.14
CA ARG A 161 18.71 4.31 -2.52
C ARG A 161 19.72 5.37 -2.11
N CYS A 162 19.61 6.60 -2.61
CA CYS A 162 20.49 7.72 -2.25
C CYS A 162 22.00 7.55 -2.47
N ASP A 163 22.47 6.35 -2.82
CA ASP A 163 23.88 6.03 -3.10
C ASP A 163 24.06 5.54 -4.55
N HIS A 164 25.20 5.92 -5.11
CA HIS A 164 25.69 5.66 -6.48
C HIS A 164 24.83 6.23 -7.62
N VAL A 165 25.45 7.19 -8.33
CA VAL A 165 24.94 7.85 -9.52
C VAL A 165 24.70 6.80 -10.61
N THR A 166 23.44 6.51 -10.91
CA THR A 166 23.13 5.82 -12.17
C THR A 166 23.35 6.83 -13.28
N THR A 167 24.34 6.55 -14.11
CA THR A 167 24.61 7.34 -15.31
C THR A 167 23.82 6.72 -16.44
N TRP A 168 22.87 7.47 -16.99
CA TRP A 168 22.11 7.06 -18.16
C TRP A 168 22.77 7.62 -19.40
N MET A 169 22.92 6.75 -20.39
CA MET A 169 23.23 7.13 -21.75
C MET A 169 21.92 7.15 -22.54
N ILE A 170 21.66 8.26 -23.22
CA ILE A 170 20.43 8.48 -23.98
C ILE A 170 20.78 8.80 -25.43
N THR A 171 20.20 8.06 -26.38
CA THR A 171 20.29 8.37 -27.82
C THR A 171 18.89 8.44 -28.40
N ALA A 172 18.60 9.52 -29.13
CA ALA A 172 17.35 9.70 -29.85
C ALA A 172 17.58 9.48 -31.36
N ASP A 173 16.68 8.73 -31.97
CA ASP A 173 16.51 8.58 -33.42
C ASP A 173 15.07 8.97 -33.80
N ALA A 174 14.82 9.19 -35.08
CA ALA A 174 13.47 9.43 -35.57
C ALA A 174 12.48 8.29 -35.25
N HIS A 175 12.96 7.07 -35.00
CA HIS A 175 12.12 5.89 -34.78
C HIS A 175 12.24 5.24 -33.40
N TRP A 176 13.28 5.58 -32.64
CA TRP A 176 13.50 5.00 -31.33
C TRP A 176 14.24 5.95 -30.38
N ILE A 177 14.03 5.79 -29.09
CA ILE A 177 14.82 6.39 -28.02
C ILE A 177 15.42 5.25 -27.21
N LEU A 178 16.75 5.21 -27.09
CA LEU A 178 17.48 4.26 -26.27
C LEU A 178 17.92 4.96 -24.99
N ILE A 179 17.57 4.39 -23.83
CA ILE A 179 18.01 4.81 -22.50
C ILE A 179 18.65 3.59 -21.85
N GLY A 180 19.90 3.65 -21.42
CA GLY A 180 20.53 2.52 -20.74
C GLY A 180 21.75 2.90 -19.93
N ASP A 181 22.30 1.94 -19.20
CA ASP A 181 23.64 2.08 -18.65
C ASP A 181 24.67 2.16 -19.78
N ALA A 182 25.82 2.81 -19.54
CA ALA A 182 26.81 3.02 -20.58
C ALA A 182 27.30 1.73 -21.26
N ALA A 183 27.43 0.63 -20.52
CA ALA A 183 27.93 -0.62 -21.06
C ALA A 183 26.90 -1.35 -21.93
N ALA A 184 25.61 -1.31 -21.57
CA ALA A 184 24.53 -1.81 -22.42
C ALA A 184 24.28 -0.89 -23.62
N HIS A 185 24.33 0.44 -23.41
CA HIS A 185 24.01 1.44 -24.42
C HIS A 185 24.94 1.36 -25.63
N ASP A 186 26.26 1.34 -25.42
CA ASP A 186 27.24 1.28 -26.52
C ASP A 186 26.99 0.08 -27.45
N LEU A 187 26.74 -1.10 -26.86
CA LEU A 187 26.43 -2.32 -27.61
C LEU A 187 25.11 -2.19 -28.39
N LEU A 188 24.08 -1.67 -27.74
CA LEU A 188 22.72 -1.60 -28.27
C LEU A 188 22.56 -0.55 -29.39
N VAL A 189 23.27 0.58 -29.33
CA VAL A 189 23.26 1.59 -30.42
C VAL A 189 23.71 0.96 -31.74
N SER A 190 24.81 0.20 -31.72
CA SER A 190 25.28 -0.54 -32.89
C SER A 190 24.26 -1.54 -33.40
N ARG A 191 23.63 -2.32 -32.51
CA ARG A 191 22.63 -3.36 -32.88
C ARG A 191 21.31 -2.78 -33.39
N LEU A 192 20.90 -1.61 -32.91
CA LEU A 192 19.72 -0.89 -33.40
C LEU A 192 19.98 -0.24 -34.77
N THR A 193 21.24 0.09 -35.08
CA THR A 193 21.63 0.70 -36.37
C THR A 193 21.95 -0.36 -37.43
N GLN A 194 22.54 -1.48 -37.01
CA GLN A 194 22.85 -2.64 -37.85
C GLN A 194 22.15 -3.86 -37.26
N ILE A 195 20.93 -4.12 -37.72
CA ILE A 195 20.10 -5.22 -37.21
C ILE A 195 20.88 -6.54 -37.40
N PRO A 196 21.28 -7.22 -36.32
CA PRO A 196 22.02 -8.46 -36.44
C PRO A 196 21.15 -9.56 -37.08
N PRO A 197 21.74 -10.53 -37.79
CA PRO A 197 21.00 -11.71 -38.23
C PRO A 197 20.43 -12.37 -36.97
N ALA A 198 19.10 -12.45 -36.91
CA ALA A 198 18.41 -12.84 -35.69
C ALA A 198 18.74 -14.31 -35.34
N ASP A 199 19.02 -14.58 -34.06
CA ASP A 199 18.78 -15.91 -33.49
C ASP A 199 17.25 -16.10 -33.43
N GLU A 200 16.67 -16.34 -34.60
CA GLU A 200 15.23 -16.35 -34.86
C GLU A 200 14.49 -17.37 -33.99
N ALA A 201 15.16 -18.46 -33.60
CA ALA A 201 14.57 -19.55 -32.82
C ALA A 201 14.20 -19.14 -31.39
N GLU A 202 15.06 -18.39 -30.69
CA GLU A 202 14.86 -18.00 -29.28
C GLU A 202 13.84 -16.86 -29.16
N LEU A 203 13.88 -15.90 -30.09
CA LEU A 203 12.87 -14.83 -30.15
C LEU A 203 11.53 -15.28 -30.75
N ALA A 204 11.47 -16.36 -31.53
CA ALA A 204 10.21 -16.88 -32.06
C ALA A 204 9.24 -17.27 -30.93
N TRP A 205 9.77 -17.87 -29.85
CA TRP A 205 9.00 -18.18 -28.65
C TRP A 205 8.37 -16.92 -28.04
N TRP A 206 9.20 -15.89 -27.80
CA TRP A 206 8.78 -14.63 -27.21
C TRP A 206 7.74 -13.93 -28.08
N ARG A 207 8.02 -13.73 -29.37
CA ARG A 207 7.18 -12.97 -30.30
C ARG A 207 5.80 -13.60 -30.48
N ALA A 208 5.72 -14.94 -30.51
CA ALA A 208 4.45 -15.66 -30.59
C ALA A 208 3.53 -15.39 -29.39
N LEU A 209 4.10 -15.03 -28.22
CA LEU A 209 3.36 -14.70 -27.02
C LEU A 209 3.15 -13.18 -26.89
N ALA A 210 4.22 -12.41 -26.95
CA ALA A 210 4.28 -10.99 -26.62
C ALA A 210 3.43 -10.11 -27.53
N HIS A 211 3.40 -10.40 -28.84
CA HIS A 211 2.67 -9.57 -29.80
C HIS A 211 1.15 -9.67 -29.69
N SER A 212 0.65 -10.57 -28.84
CA SER A 212 -0.78 -10.73 -28.54
C SER A 212 -1.22 -10.07 -27.22
N ASP A 213 -0.27 -9.59 -26.40
CA ASP A 213 -0.53 -9.03 -25.08
C ASP A 213 -0.15 -7.54 -25.02
N LEU A 214 -0.74 -6.82 -24.06
CA LEU A 214 -0.50 -5.40 -23.80
C LEU A 214 0.77 -5.17 -23.00
N VAL A 215 0.97 -6.03 -22.00
CA VAL A 215 2.16 -6.09 -21.17
C VAL A 215 2.68 -7.50 -21.28
N SER A 216 3.96 -7.64 -21.59
CA SER A 216 4.62 -8.93 -21.75
C SER A 216 5.92 -8.88 -20.97
N ILE A 217 6.20 -9.94 -20.21
CA ILE A 217 7.45 -10.11 -19.47
C ILE A 217 7.92 -11.53 -19.73
N GLY A 218 9.09 -11.67 -20.33
CA GLY A 218 9.72 -12.92 -20.67
C GLY A 218 11.02 -13.01 -19.89
N MET A 219 11.24 -14.14 -19.25
CA MET A 219 12.46 -14.42 -18.51
C MET A 219 13.14 -15.62 -19.13
N TRP A 220 14.37 -15.40 -19.57
CA TRP A 220 15.28 -16.40 -20.09
C TRP A 220 16.12 -16.91 -18.93
N ARG A 221 16.28 -18.24 -18.86
CA ARG A 221 17.12 -18.89 -17.85
C ARG A 221 16.78 -18.41 -16.43
N PRO A 222 15.55 -18.66 -15.92
CA PRO A 222 15.13 -18.23 -14.59
C PRO A 222 16.18 -18.55 -13.53
N ARG A 223 16.84 -19.71 -13.61
CA ARG A 223 17.91 -20.17 -12.70
C ARG A 223 19.05 -19.17 -12.47
N GLU A 224 19.25 -18.20 -13.36
CA GLU A 224 20.30 -17.19 -13.28
C GLU A 224 19.77 -15.80 -12.88
N ALA A 225 18.47 -15.68 -12.54
CA ALA A 225 17.85 -14.42 -12.15
C ALA A 225 18.48 -13.82 -10.88
N ASP A 226 19.06 -14.63 -9.99
CA ASP A 226 19.78 -14.18 -8.80
C ASP A 226 21.06 -13.37 -9.15
N LYS A 227 21.65 -13.60 -10.33
CA LYS A 227 22.79 -12.83 -10.87
C LYS A 227 22.40 -11.44 -11.38
N SER A 228 21.11 -11.18 -11.58
CA SER A 228 20.60 -9.88 -12.02
C SER A 228 20.32 -8.91 -10.85
N VAL A 229 20.41 -9.39 -9.60
CA VAL A 229 20.06 -8.62 -8.41
C VAL A 229 21.25 -8.44 -7.49
N SER A 230 21.52 -7.21 -7.06
CA SER A 230 22.69 -6.88 -6.23
C SER A 230 22.39 -6.89 -4.71
N GLY A 231 21.12 -6.86 -4.30
CA GLY A 231 20.70 -6.78 -2.89
C GLY A 231 20.41 -8.14 -2.21
N PRO A 232 20.82 -8.38 -0.95
CA PRO A 232 20.71 -9.67 -0.27
C PRO A 232 19.25 -10.13 -0.04
N LEU A 233 18.34 -9.21 0.32
CA LEU A 233 16.90 -9.50 0.48
C LEU A 233 16.25 -9.91 -0.85
N LEU A 234 16.58 -9.19 -1.93
CA LEU A 234 16.05 -9.49 -3.26
C LEU A 234 16.64 -10.79 -3.83
N LYS A 235 17.90 -11.11 -3.51
CA LYS A 235 18.51 -12.42 -3.82
C LYS A 235 17.79 -13.56 -3.11
N MET A 236 17.44 -13.41 -1.83
CA MET A 236 16.67 -14.43 -1.10
C MET A 236 15.27 -14.64 -1.70
N SER A 237 14.56 -13.55 -2.05
CA SER A 237 13.24 -13.67 -2.71
C SER A 237 13.35 -14.27 -4.11
N ALA A 238 14.40 -13.90 -4.88
CA ALA A 238 14.68 -14.51 -6.16
C ALA A 238 14.92 -16.01 -5.97
N GLN A 239 15.81 -16.41 -5.05
CA GLN A 239 16.10 -17.82 -4.73
C GLN A 239 14.86 -18.63 -4.31
N ALA A 240 13.92 -18.04 -3.55
CA ALA A 240 12.67 -18.70 -3.19
C ALA A 240 11.76 -18.96 -4.41
N VAL A 241 11.72 -18.02 -5.37
CA VAL A 241 11.04 -18.19 -6.67
C VAL A 241 11.79 -19.20 -7.55
N LEU A 242 13.12 -19.22 -7.50
CA LEU A 242 13.97 -20.18 -8.22
C LEU A 242 13.79 -21.62 -7.75
N ALA A 243 13.60 -21.83 -6.44
CA ALA A 243 13.28 -23.14 -5.88
C ALA A 243 11.96 -23.73 -6.43
N GLN A 244 11.01 -22.87 -6.82
CA GLN A 244 9.75 -23.32 -7.40
C GLN A 244 9.79 -23.55 -8.92
N THR A 245 10.80 -22.98 -9.60
CA THR A 245 10.98 -23.03 -11.07
C THR A 245 12.05 -24.02 -11.54
N VAL A 246 12.47 -24.96 -10.67
CA VAL A 246 13.37 -26.07 -11.04
C VAL A 246 12.78 -26.86 -12.23
N GLY A 247 13.55 -26.97 -13.31
CA GLY A 247 13.13 -27.63 -14.57
C GLY A 247 12.55 -26.70 -15.64
N VAL A 248 12.30 -25.43 -15.31
CA VAL A 248 11.78 -24.42 -16.26
C VAL A 248 12.92 -23.72 -16.99
N GLU A 249 12.81 -23.62 -18.32
CA GLU A 249 13.77 -22.97 -19.22
C GLU A 249 13.34 -21.53 -19.53
N HIS A 250 12.04 -21.31 -19.78
CA HIS A 250 11.48 -20.00 -20.04
C HIS A 250 10.22 -19.74 -19.22
N VAL A 251 10.07 -18.51 -18.74
CA VAL A 251 8.85 -18.04 -18.07
C VAL A 251 8.31 -16.83 -18.81
N TYR A 252 7.02 -16.83 -19.12
CA TYR A 252 6.34 -15.69 -19.71
C TYR A 252 5.13 -15.29 -18.89
N LEU A 253 5.01 -14.00 -18.61
CA LEU A 253 3.82 -13.37 -18.05
C LEU A 253 3.28 -12.36 -19.06
N GLY A 254 1.99 -12.45 -19.36
CA GLY A 254 1.31 -11.57 -20.30
C GLY A 254 0.00 -11.05 -19.76
N LEU A 255 -0.26 -9.76 -19.94
CA LEU A 255 -1.57 -9.15 -19.73
C LEU A 255 -2.15 -8.80 -21.10
N GLY A 256 -3.07 -9.60 -21.59
CA GLY A 256 -3.83 -9.35 -22.82
C GLY A 256 -5.20 -8.76 -22.54
N ALA A 257 -5.83 -8.21 -23.57
CA ALA A 257 -7.25 -7.93 -23.57
C ALA A 257 -7.87 -8.29 -24.91
N LYS A 258 -9.02 -8.95 -24.88
CA LYS A 258 -9.86 -9.21 -26.05
C LYS A 258 -10.86 -8.08 -26.20
N THR A 259 -11.02 -7.61 -27.44
CA THR A 259 -11.96 -6.54 -27.79
C THR A 259 -13.39 -7.04 -27.91
N VAL A 260 -13.61 -8.28 -28.37
CA VAL A 260 -14.95 -8.85 -28.54
C VAL A 260 -14.97 -10.37 -28.21
N PRO A 261 -15.71 -10.82 -27.17
CA PRO A 261 -16.27 -10.00 -26.11
C PRO A 261 -15.17 -9.36 -25.23
N PRO A 262 -15.41 -8.16 -24.66
CA PRO A 262 -14.47 -7.48 -23.78
C PRO A 262 -14.08 -8.36 -22.61
N SER A 263 -12.81 -8.76 -22.57
CA SER A 263 -12.25 -9.50 -21.43
C SER A 263 -10.77 -9.19 -21.27
N GLY A 264 -10.34 -8.97 -20.03
CA GLY A 264 -8.94 -8.97 -19.65
C GLY A 264 -8.44 -10.40 -19.51
N ARG A 265 -7.16 -10.62 -19.79
CA ARG A 265 -6.55 -11.96 -19.76
C ARG A 265 -5.17 -11.85 -19.15
N LEU A 266 -4.96 -12.47 -18.00
CA LEU A 266 -3.62 -12.68 -17.45
C LEU A 266 -3.15 -14.08 -17.85
N ARG A 267 -1.98 -14.18 -18.47
CA ARG A 267 -1.42 -15.44 -18.95
C ARG A 267 -0.05 -15.67 -18.34
N LEU A 268 0.15 -16.81 -17.72
CA LEU A 268 1.45 -17.35 -17.31
C LEU A 268 1.77 -18.54 -18.23
N VAL A 269 2.92 -18.52 -18.89
CA VAL A 269 3.42 -19.65 -19.67
C VAL A 269 4.74 -20.12 -19.07
N LEU A 270 4.82 -21.42 -18.82
CA LEU A 270 6.02 -22.09 -18.35
C LEU A 270 6.48 -23.03 -19.47
N ASP A 271 7.72 -22.86 -19.93
CA ASP A 271 8.36 -23.75 -20.90
C ASP A 271 9.44 -24.55 -20.18
N ALA A 272 9.30 -25.87 -20.11
CA ALA A 272 10.17 -26.75 -19.34
C ALA A 272 11.19 -27.48 -20.23
N ALA A 273 12.39 -27.70 -19.68
CA ALA A 273 13.37 -28.58 -20.31
C ALA A 273 12.94 -30.07 -20.22
N ASP A 274 12.14 -30.42 -19.19
CA ASP A 274 11.55 -31.74 -18.98
C ASP A 274 10.02 -31.63 -18.85
N GLY A 275 9.30 -32.09 -19.87
CA GLY A 275 7.84 -32.03 -19.94
C GLY A 275 7.12 -32.91 -18.90
N ALA A 276 7.73 -34.00 -18.42
CA ALA A 276 7.08 -34.92 -17.49
C ALA A 276 7.00 -34.33 -16.07
N GLY A 277 8.07 -33.69 -15.61
CA GLY A 277 8.13 -33.08 -14.27
C GLY A 277 7.20 -31.88 -14.10
N ILE A 278 6.98 -31.08 -15.14
CA ILE A 278 6.08 -29.93 -15.06
C ILE A 278 4.59 -30.32 -15.10
N GLN A 279 4.23 -31.37 -15.85
CA GLN A 279 2.86 -31.88 -15.89
C GLN A 279 2.39 -32.37 -14.52
N GLN A 280 3.25 -33.06 -13.77
CA GLN A 280 2.91 -33.52 -12.42
C GLN A 280 2.55 -32.33 -11.49
N LYS A 281 3.34 -31.26 -11.50
CA LYS A 281 3.05 -30.04 -10.71
C LYS A 281 1.77 -29.34 -11.17
N VAL A 282 1.51 -29.29 -12.47
CA VAL A 282 0.29 -28.68 -13.02
C VAL A 282 -0.95 -29.49 -12.66
N ASP A 283 -0.86 -30.82 -12.64
CA ASP A 283 -1.96 -31.69 -12.20
C ASP A 283 -2.22 -31.60 -10.68
N GLU A 284 -1.19 -31.33 -9.87
CA GLU A 284 -1.37 -30.96 -8.46
C GLU A 284 -2.13 -29.64 -8.31
N TRP A 285 -1.76 -28.59 -9.07
CA TRP A 285 -2.46 -27.31 -9.05
C TRP A 285 -3.90 -27.41 -9.54
N ARG A 286 -4.15 -28.20 -10.60
CA ARG A 286 -5.50 -28.45 -11.13
C ARG A 286 -6.40 -29.13 -10.09
N ARG A 287 -5.88 -30.13 -9.38
CA ARG A 287 -6.59 -30.79 -8.27
C ARG A 287 -6.88 -29.84 -7.12
N ALA A 288 -5.92 -29.02 -6.71
CA ALA A 288 -6.11 -28.01 -5.66
C ALA A 288 -7.16 -26.95 -6.05
N LEU A 289 -7.17 -26.51 -7.31
CA LEU A 289 -8.15 -25.54 -7.81
C LEU A 289 -9.57 -26.13 -7.84
N GLN A 290 -9.72 -27.39 -8.25
CA GLN A 290 -11.00 -28.11 -8.22
C GLN A 290 -11.52 -28.30 -6.80
N GLN A 291 -10.67 -28.72 -5.86
CA GLN A 291 -11.05 -28.86 -4.44
C GLN A 291 -11.46 -27.51 -3.84
N SER A 292 -10.76 -26.42 -4.16
CA SER A 292 -11.14 -25.09 -3.71
C SER A 292 -12.49 -24.66 -4.29
N ARG A 293 -12.79 -24.98 -5.55
CA ARG A 293 -14.08 -24.69 -6.17
C ARG A 293 -15.23 -25.38 -5.45
N GLU A 294 -15.08 -26.66 -5.15
CA GLU A 294 -16.10 -27.44 -4.45
C GLU A 294 -16.35 -26.91 -3.02
N ALA A 295 -15.29 -26.54 -2.31
CA ALA A 295 -15.40 -25.93 -0.98
C ALA A 295 -16.11 -24.56 -1.00
N TRP A 296 -15.78 -23.70 -1.98
CA TRP A 296 -16.41 -22.38 -2.10
C TRP A 296 -17.85 -22.46 -2.61
N ALA A 297 -18.20 -23.44 -3.45
CA ALA A 297 -19.58 -23.63 -3.91
C ALA A 297 -20.55 -23.90 -2.74
N GLN A 298 -20.08 -24.54 -1.67
CA GLN A 298 -20.87 -24.83 -0.47
C GLN A 298 -20.95 -23.64 0.49
N THR A 299 -19.90 -22.81 0.55
CA THR A 299 -19.75 -21.76 1.58
C THR A 299 -20.16 -20.38 1.06
N ALA A 300 -19.94 -20.11 -0.22
CA ALA A 300 -20.23 -18.85 -0.90
C ALA A 300 -20.48 -19.12 -2.40
N PRO A 301 -21.73 -19.44 -2.79
CA PRO A 301 -22.07 -19.88 -4.14
C PRO A 301 -21.67 -18.90 -5.26
N SER A 302 -21.60 -17.60 -4.94
CA SER A 302 -21.14 -16.54 -5.84
C SER A 302 -19.62 -16.50 -6.08
N LEU A 303 -18.80 -17.10 -5.20
CA LEU A 303 -17.34 -17.21 -5.35
C LEU A 303 -16.92 -18.37 -6.25
N ALA A 304 -17.67 -19.48 -6.25
CA ALA A 304 -17.37 -20.64 -7.11
C ALA A 304 -17.25 -20.30 -8.62
N PRO A 305 -18.14 -19.51 -9.24
CA PRO A 305 -18.02 -19.12 -10.65
C PRO A 305 -16.89 -18.12 -10.91
N LEU A 306 -16.27 -17.52 -9.88
CA LEU A 306 -15.05 -16.73 -10.07
C LEU A 306 -13.84 -17.63 -10.38
N LEU A 307 -13.83 -18.88 -9.90
CA LEU A 307 -12.74 -19.84 -10.17
C LEU A 307 -12.80 -20.42 -11.59
N ASP A 308 -13.94 -20.32 -12.26
CA ASP A 308 -14.10 -20.68 -13.68
C ASP A 308 -13.34 -19.74 -14.64
N SER A 309 -12.83 -18.63 -14.12
CA SER A 309 -11.97 -17.71 -14.88
C SER A 309 -10.56 -18.26 -15.13
N VAL A 310 -10.12 -19.29 -14.40
CA VAL A 310 -8.80 -19.91 -14.55
C VAL A 310 -8.89 -21.10 -15.50
N SER A 311 -8.13 -21.06 -16.59
CA SER A 311 -7.96 -22.18 -17.52
C SER A 311 -6.49 -22.60 -17.60
N VAL A 312 -6.26 -23.91 -17.68
CA VAL A 312 -4.92 -24.49 -17.77
C VAL A 312 -4.84 -25.32 -19.05
N LYS A 313 -3.94 -24.96 -19.96
CA LYS A 313 -3.71 -25.64 -21.24
C LYS A 313 -2.28 -26.19 -21.27
N SER A 314 -2.18 -27.49 -21.54
CA SER A 314 -0.93 -28.24 -21.63
C SER A 314 -0.63 -28.55 -23.10
N SER A 315 0.58 -28.27 -23.57
CA SER A 315 1.01 -28.55 -24.95
C SER A 315 2.48 -28.97 -24.97
N GLY A 316 2.74 -30.27 -24.89
CA GLY A 316 4.10 -30.81 -24.83
C GLY A 316 4.83 -30.32 -23.57
N ASN A 317 5.98 -29.66 -23.75
CA ASN A 317 6.78 -29.08 -22.66
C ASN A 317 6.28 -27.71 -22.18
N ARG A 318 5.19 -27.21 -22.76
CA ARG A 318 4.64 -25.89 -22.47
C ARG A 318 3.33 -25.99 -21.70
N GLU A 319 3.28 -25.30 -20.57
CA GLU A 319 2.10 -25.16 -19.74
C GLU A 319 1.63 -23.72 -19.74
N THR A 320 0.36 -23.48 -20.07
CA THR A 320 -0.24 -22.14 -20.14
C THR A 320 -1.39 -22.04 -19.14
N ILE A 321 -1.26 -21.15 -18.17
CA ILE A 321 -2.28 -20.79 -17.20
C ILE A 321 -2.86 -19.44 -17.62
N GLU A 322 -4.15 -19.39 -17.86
CA GLU A 322 -4.85 -18.21 -18.37
C GLU A 322 -6.01 -17.86 -17.44
N PHE A 323 -5.96 -16.67 -16.85
CA PHE A 323 -7.00 -16.10 -16.01
C PHE A 323 -7.76 -15.03 -16.78
N THR A 324 -9.08 -15.19 -16.91
CA THR A 324 -9.94 -14.31 -17.73
C THR A 324 -10.85 -13.46 -16.87
N VAL A 325 -10.73 -12.14 -16.99
CA VAL A 325 -11.62 -11.17 -16.33
C VAL A 325 -12.63 -10.67 -17.35
N ASP A 326 -13.88 -11.08 -17.23
CA ASP A 326 -14.98 -10.64 -18.10
C ASP A 326 -16.13 -9.97 -17.31
N ARG A 327 -17.19 -9.53 -18.00
CA ARG A 327 -18.36 -8.91 -17.35
C ARG A 327 -19.04 -9.85 -16.37
N THR A 328 -19.03 -11.16 -16.65
CA THR A 328 -19.58 -12.18 -15.77
C THR A 328 -18.77 -12.27 -14.47
N PHE A 329 -17.43 -12.32 -14.55
CA PHE A 329 -16.53 -12.24 -13.41
C PHE A 329 -16.78 -10.98 -12.57
N ALA A 330 -16.83 -9.80 -13.19
CA ALA A 330 -17.08 -8.55 -12.47
C ALA A 330 -18.44 -8.55 -11.75
N SER A 331 -19.50 -9.04 -12.41
CA SER A 331 -20.84 -9.13 -11.80
C SER A 331 -20.93 -10.18 -10.69
N ASN A 332 -20.20 -11.29 -10.82
CA ASN A 332 -20.12 -12.33 -9.80
C ASN A 332 -19.27 -11.87 -8.61
N LEU A 333 -18.23 -11.06 -8.86
CA LEU A 333 -17.39 -10.45 -7.82
C LEU A 333 -18.19 -9.43 -7.02
N GLU A 334 -18.99 -8.59 -7.68
CA GLU A 334 -19.89 -7.63 -7.02
C GLU A 334 -20.92 -8.35 -6.13
N ARG A 335 -21.52 -9.44 -6.64
CA ARG A 335 -22.43 -10.29 -5.85
C ARG A 335 -21.71 -10.97 -4.69
N ALA A 336 -20.50 -11.50 -4.91
CA ALA A 336 -19.73 -12.16 -3.87
C ALA A 336 -19.31 -11.20 -2.76
N VAL A 337 -18.87 -9.99 -3.09
CA VAL A 337 -18.56 -8.95 -2.09
C VAL A 337 -19.83 -8.54 -1.33
N SER A 338 -20.95 -8.37 -2.03
CA SER A 338 -22.24 -8.01 -1.41
C SER A 338 -22.78 -9.12 -0.50
N GLU A 339 -22.70 -10.39 -0.91
CA GLU A 339 -23.08 -11.55 -0.12
C GLU A 339 -22.16 -11.75 1.09
N LEU A 340 -20.85 -11.52 0.92
CA LEU A 340 -19.87 -11.64 1.99
C LEU A 340 -20.06 -10.52 3.03
N LEU A 341 -20.30 -9.28 2.59
CA LEU A 341 -20.71 -8.18 3.47
C LEU A 341 -22.05 -8.47 4.16
N ALA A 342 -23.06 -8.94 3.41
CA ALA A 342 -24.35 -9.31 3.99
C ALA A 342 -24.23 -10.45 5.01
N SER A 343 -23.35 -11.43 4.80
CA SER A 343 -23.11 -12.52 5.75
C SER A 343 -22.45 -12.05 7.05
N ILE A 344 -21.60 -11.02 6.97
CA ILE A 344 -20.98 -10.37 8.14
C ILE A 344 -22.03 -9.58 8.95
N PHE A 345 -22.98 -8.93 8.28
CA PHE A 345 -24.04 -8.15 8.94
C PHE A 345 -25.30 -8.97 9.29
N ALA A 346 -25.51 -10.14 8.70
CA ALA A 346 -26.62 -11.05 9.04
C ALA A 346 -26.51 -11.59 10.48
N GLY A 347 -25.30 -11.62 11.05
CA GLY A 347 -25.07 -11.93 12.47
C GLY A 347 -25.57 -10.87 13.45
N LEU A 348 -26.03 -9.69 12.98
CA LEU A 348 -26.55 -8.60 13.81
C LEU A 348 -28.07 -8.40 13.71
N GLY A 349 -28.80 -9.39 13.19
CA GLY A 349 -30.27 -9.42 13.22
C GLY A 349 -30.89 -8.68 12.03
N GLY A 350 -31.16 -9.43 10.95
CA GLY A 350 -31.90 -8.92 9.80
C GLY A 350 -31.85 -9.91 8.64
N GLY A 351 -32.58 -11.02 8.75
CA GLY A 351 -32.72 -11.98 7.66
C GLY A 351 -33.42 -11.34 6.46
N ARG A 352 -32.81 -11.44 5.27
CA ARG A 352 -33.46 -11.12 4.00
C ARG A 352 -33.48 -12.38 3.14
N GLU A 353 -34.66 -12.80 2.72
CA GLU A 353 -34.84 -13.97 1.85
C GLU A 353 -34.17 -13.77 0.48
N PRO A 354 -33.55 -14.80 -0.11
CA PRO A 354 -33.03 -14.75 -1.46
C PRO A 354 -34.17 -14.90 -2.47
N GLY A 355 -34.50 -13.85 -3.22
CA GLY A 355 -35.51 -13.94 -4.28
C GLY A 355 -36.25 -12.64 -4.66
N ALA A 356 -35.99 -11.52 -3.99
CA ALA A 356 -36.64 -10.27 -4.37
C ALA A 356 -36.08 -9.71 -5.70
N ARG A 357 -36.97 -9.51 -6.68
CA ARG A 357 -36.76 -8.69 -7.88
C ARG A 357 -36.11 -7.35 -7.48
N PRO A 358 -35.30 -6.70 -8.34
CA PRO A 358 -34.67 -5.42 -8.02
C PRO A 358 -35.76 -4.39 -7.72
N SER A 359 -36.06 -4.19 -6.43
CA SER A 359 -36.94 -3.14 -5.96
C SER A 359 -36.29 -1.82 -6.34
N VAL A 360 -37.06 -0.92 -6.95
CA VAL A 360 -36.71 0.48 -7.16
C VAL A 360 -35.95 0.96 -5.91
N ARG A 361 -34.67 1.30 -6.08
CA ARG A 361 -33.82 1.70 -4.95
C ARG A 361 -34.51 2.88 -4.26
N ALA A 362 -34.72 2.76 -2.95
CA ALA A 362 -35.24 3.86 -2.16
C ALA A 362 -34.28 5.05 -2.30
N GLU A 363 -34.84 6.19 -2.70
CA GLU A 363 -34.07 7.43 -2.83
C GLU A 363 -33.52 7.85 -1.47
N ARG A 364 -32.24 8.21 -1.42
CA ARG A 364 -31.56 8.65 -0.20
C ARG A 364 -30.74 9.90 -0.48
N ILE A 365 -30.98 10.93 0.30
CA ILE A 365 -30.35 12.25 0.19
C ILE A 365 -29.03 12.26 0.96
N ASP A 366 -27.99 12.83 0.37
CA ASP A 366 -26.74 13.15 1.05
C ASP A 366 -26.94 14.37 1.96
N THR A 367 -27.17 14.11 3.24
CA THR A 367 -27.36 15.16 4.25
C THR A 367 -26.06 15.87 4.66
N GLU A 368 -24.90 15.33 4.27
CA GLU A 368 -23.57 15.88 4.61
C GLU A 368 -22.84 16.48 3.40
N ALA A 369 -23.53 16.67 2.27
CA ALA A 369 -22.97 17.23 1.05
C ALA A 369 -22.22 18.55 1.33
N ILE A 370 -20.97 18.66 0.85
CA ILE A 370 -20.12 19.84 1.06
C ILE A 370 -20.74 21.06 0.37
N ALA A 371 -21.12 22.09 1.13
CA ALA A 371 -21.51 23.35 0.53
C ALA A 371 -20.26 24.15 0.14
N PHE A 372 -20.19 24.60 -1.11
CA PHE A 372 -19.12 25.47 -1.59
C PHE A 372 -19.53 26.93 -1.43
N THR A 373 -18.62 27.76 -0.92
CA THR A 373 -18.84 29.19 -0.70
C THR A 373 -18.42 29.94 -1.98
N PRO A 374 -19.35 30.66 -2.66
CA PRO A 374 -19.07 31.28 -3.97
C PRO A 374 -17.86 32.21 -4.01
N ALA A 375 -17.67 32.99 -2.95
CA ALA A 375 -16.53 33.86 -2.74
C ALA A 375 -16.03 33.73 -1.30
N VAL A 376 -14.72 33.54 -1.14
CA VAL A 376 -14.03 33.42 0.13
C VAL A 376 -12.97 34.50 0.20
N ASP A 377 -13.02 35.31 1.25
CA ASP A 377 -11.95 36.24 1.57
C ASP A 377 -10.83 35.49 2.32
N ALA A 378 -9.64 35.48 1.74
CA ALA A 378 -8.46 34.86 2.33
C ALA A 378 -8.07 35.50 3.68
N ALA A 379 -8.31 36.81 3.85
CA ALA A 379 -8.03 37.49 5.11
C ALA A 379 -9.02 37.14 6.22
N GLY A 380 -10.22 36.67 5.85
CA GLY A 380 -11.31 36.31 6.77
C GLY A 380 -11.32 34.84 7.22
N LEU A 381 -10.28 34.06 6.92
CA LEU A 381 -10.20 32.67 7.38
C LEU A 381 -10.16 32.62 8.92
N ALA A 382 -11.09 31.87 9.51
CA ALA A 382 -11.15 31.69 10.95
C ALA A 382 -9.86 31.04 11.47
N ALA A 383 -9.38 31.52 12.61
CA ALA A 383 -8.23 30.92 13.26
C ALA A 383 -8.56 29.50 13.74
N TYR A 384 -7.56 28.65 13.87
CA TYR A 384 -7.73 27.32 14.47
C TYR A 384 -8.24 27.45 15.91
N ASP A 385 -9.39 26.84 16.20
CA ASP A 385 -9.97 26.81 17.54
C ASP A 385 -9.57 25.52 18.28
N ALA A 386 -8.56 25.61 19.15
CA ALA A 386 -8.12 24.49 19.99
C ALA A 386 -9.13 24.14 21.11
N ALA A 387 -10.09 25.02 21.42
CA ALA A 387 -11.13 24.77 22.41
C ALA A 387 -12.31 23.99 21.84
N ALA A 388 -12.44 23.90 20.50
CA ALA A 388 -13.53 23.19 19.85
C ALA A 388 -13.58 21.71 20.28
N MET A 389 -14.80 21.16 20.31
CA MET A 389 -15.02 19.76 20.68
C MET A 389 -14.27 18.84 19.71
N PHE A 390 -13.44 17.94 20.25
CA PHE A 390 -12.54 17.06 19.51
C PHE A 390 -11.39 17.76 18.75
N ALA A 391 -11.15 19.05 18.94
CA ALA A 391 -9.93 19.68 18.45
C ALA A 391 -8.70 19.07 19.11
N GLU A 392 -7.60 19.08 18.37
CA GLU A 392 -6.30 18.61 18.83
C GLU A 392 -5.63 19.75 19.59
N ASP A 393 -4.97 19.43 20.71
CA ASP A 393 -4.17 20.41 21.44
C ASP A 393 -2.95 20.77 20.59
N VAL A 394 -2.67 22.07 20.40
CA VAL A 394 -1.60 22.58 19.53
C VAL A 394 -0.71 23.56 20.28
N ASP A 395 0.54 23.70 19.83
CA ASP A 395 1.52 24.59 20.48
C ASP A 395 1.46 26.01 19.91
N GLN A 396 1.11 26.13 18.62
CA GLN A 396 0.95 27.41 17.94
C GLN A 396 -0.26 27.39 17.03
N VAL A 397 -0.89 28.54 16.90
CA VAL A 397 -1.96 28.80 15.93
C VAL A 397 -1.51 29.93 15.01
N HIS A 398 -1.51 29.67 13.71
CA HIS A 398 -1.21 30.65 12.67
C HIS A 398 -2.30 30.60 11.60
N GLY A 399 -3.21 31.58 11.64
CA GLY A 399 -4.42 31.56 10.81
C GLY A 399 -5.23 30.28 11.07
N PRO A 400 -5.72 29.59 10.03
CA PRO A 400 -6.61 28.43 10.20
C PRO A 400 -5.87 27.15 10.65
N PHE A 401 -4.55 27.21 10.85
CA PHE A 401 -3.72 26.06 11.17
C PHE A 401 -3.20 26.10 12.60
N GLY A 402 -3.37 24.98 13.30
CA GLY A 402 -2.68 24.69 14.55
C GLY A 402 -1.52 23.73 14.29
N VAL A 403 -0.33 24.02 14.82
CA VAL A 403 0.90 23.23 14.60
C VAL A 403 1.48 22.80 15.94
N ARG A 404 2.04 21.59 16.00
CA ARG A 404 2.71 21.06 17.20
C ARG A 404 3.83 20.08 16.86
N LEU A 405 4.70 19.84 17.83
CA LEU A 405 5.54 18.64 17.84
C LEU A 405 4.69 17.46 18.35
N GLY A 406 4.48 16.46 17.50
CA GLY A 406 3.66 15.28 17.79
C GLY A 406 4.45 14.16 18.47
N ALA A 407 5.64 13.85 17.95
CA ALA A 407 6.50 12.81 18.50
C ALA A 407 7.98 13.02 18.18
N MET A 408 8.83 12.39 18.98
CA MET A 408 10.24 12.15 18.71
C MET A 408 10.51 10.65 18.72
N ARG A 409 11.38 10.16 17.84
CA ARG A 409 11.73 8.74 17.73
C ARG A 409 13.23 8.54 17.57
N VAL A 410 13.70 7.38 17.99
CA VAL A 410 15.00 6.83 17.57
C VAL A 410 14.91 6.61 16.05
N PRO A 411 15.98 6.95 15.30
CA PRO A 411 15.99 6.83 13.85
C PRO A 411 15.64 5.42 13.36
N SER A 412 14.89 5.33 12.26
CA SER A 412 14.74 4.05 11.54
C SER A 412 15.96 3.72 10.67
N VAL A 413 16.82 4.71 10.39
CA VAL A 413 18.03 4.57 9.57
C VAL A 413 19.27 4.69 10.44
N SER A 414 20.17 3.70 10.42
CA SER A 414 21.35 3.61 11.30
C SER A 414 22.24 4.86 11.30
N ASP A 415 22.28 5.57 10.18
CA ASP A 415 23.18 6.70 9.94
C ASP A 415 22.46 8.05 10.06
N SER A 416 21.27 8.09 10.68
CA SER A 416 20.56 9.33 11.01
C SER A 416 20.57 9.61 12.51
N GLY A 417 20.40 10.88 12.88
CA GLY A 417 20.00 11.24 14.23
C GLY A 417 18.51 11.03 14.46
N PRO A 418 17.97 11.49 15.61
CA PRO A 418 16.56 11.36 15.96
C PRO A 418 15.60 11.82 14.86
N GLU A 419 14.40 11.23 14.86
CA GLU A 419 13.29 11.63 13.99
C GLU A 419 12.28 12.47 14.78
N LEU A 420 11.77 13.54 14.16
CA LEU A 420 10.75 14.42 14.72
C LEU A 420 9.49 14.38 13.83
N ASP A 421 8.33 14.13 14.43
CA ASP A 421 7.03 14.25 13.77
C ASP A 421 6.41 15.60 14.09
N VAL A 422 6.36 16.49 13.10
CA VAL A 422 5.64 17.77 13.17
C VAL A 422 4.23 17.55 12.64
N GLU A 423 3.23 17.92 13.42
CA GLU A 423 1.83 17.76 13.06
C GLU A 423 1.17 19.11 12.87
N ALA A 424 0.32 19.21 11.84
CA ALA A 424 -0.51 20.38 11.60
C ALA A 424 -1.97 19.98 11.42
N PHE A 425 -2.86 20.80 11.97
CA PHE A 425 -4.30 20.58 12.01
C PHE A 425 -5.02 21.80 11.47
N ALA A 426 -6.13 21.58 10.78
CA ALA A 426 -7.06 22.63 10.42
C ALA A 426 -8.50 22.18 10.72
N GLY A 427 -9.34 23.14 11.07
CA GLY A 427 -10.79 22.95 11.07
C GLY A 427 -11.34 22.84 9.65
N ALA A 428 -12.64 23.10 9.49
CA ALA A 428 -13.25 23.20 8.18
C ALA A 428 -12.77 24.47 7.47
N VAL A 429 -11.94 24.33 6.44
CA VAL A 429 -11.53 25.44 5.57
C VAL A 429 -12.49 25.51 4.38
N PRO A 430 -13.04 26.70 4.04
CA PRO A 430 -13.96 26.84 2.91
C PRO A 430 -13.37 26.31 1.60
N ASN A 431 -14.20 25.66 0.78
CA ASN A 431 -13.87 25.14 -0.54
C ASN A 431 -12.72 24.09 -0.61
N LEU A 432 -12.24 23.59 0.53
CA LEU A 432 -11.34 22.43 0.59
C LEU A 432 -12.18 21.15 0.77
N ALA A 433 -12.53 20.49 -0.33
CA ALA A 433 -13.33 19.28 -0.33
C ALA A 433 -12.47 18.02 -0.16
N GLY A 434 -12.20 17.62 1.10
CA GLY A 434 -11.49 16.37 1.43
C GLY A 434 -9.99 16.36 1.04
N GLY A 435 -9.20 15.50 1.71
CA GLY A 435 -7.73 15.48 1.68
C GLY A 435 -7.10 15.80 0.33
N GLY A 436 -6.26 16.83 0.28
CA GLY A 436 -5.83 17.41 -0.99
C GLY A 436 -4.43 18.01 -0.96
N GLU A 437 -3.73 17.89 -2.10
CA GLU A 437 -2.46 18.54 -2.46
C GLU A 437 -2.51 20.09 -2.40
N ARG A 438 -3.64 20.67 -2.00
CA ARG A 438 -3.86 22.12 -1.88
C ARG A 438 -3.35 22.67 -0.55
N ALA A 439 -3.25 21.85 0.49
CA ALA A 439 -2.63 22.24 1.76
C ALA A 439 -1.39 21.37 2.02
N ARG A 440 -0.26 22.01 2.33
CA ARG A 440 1.05 21.37 2.47
C ARG A 440 1.78 21.88 3.70
N LEU A 441 2.39 20.96 4.46
CA LEU A 441 3.21 21.25 5.63
C LEU A 441 4.69 21.07 5.28
N PHE A 442 5.49 22.10 5.55
CA PHE A 442 6.94 22.11 5.38
C PHE A 442 7.62 22.34 6.73
N VAL A 443 8.78 21.71 6.91
CA VAL A 443 9.71 21.99 8.00
C VAL A 443 11.00 22.48 7.36
N ASP A 444 11.33 23.74 7.60
CA ASP A 444 12.42 24.43 6.92
C ASP A 444 13.74 24.30 7.68
N SER A 445 13.68 24.26 9.02
CA SER A 445 14.86 24.29 9.88
C SER A 445 14.58 23.68 11.25
N VAL A 446 15.59 23.04 11.84
CA VAL A 446 15.58 22.56 13.22
C VAL A 446 16.88 23.01 13.87
N MET A 447 16.80 23.94 14.83
CA MET A 447 17.96 24.47 15.54
C MET A 447 18.09 23.81 16.91
N SER A 448 19.33 23.54 17.32
CA SER A 448 19.62 23.17 18.70
C SER A 448 19.48 24.37 19.65
N ILE A 449 19.46 24.12 20.96
CA ILE A 449 19.48 25.15 22.02
C ILE A 449 20.71 26.06 21.94
N THR A 450 21.79 25.60 21.29
CA THR A 450 23.01 26.39 21.05
C THR A 450 22.94 27.22 19.75
N GLY A 451 21.85 27.11 18.98
CA GLY A 451 21.64 27.82 17.72
C GLY A 451 22.26 27.14 16.49
N GLN A 452 22.71 25.89 16.60
CA GLN A 452 23.24 25.12 15.47
C GLN A 452 22.11 24.41 14.71
N GLU A 453 22.14 24.48 13.37
CA GLU A 453 21.22 23.72 12.51
C GLU A 453 21.52 22.21 12.64
N VAL A 454 20.48 21.44 12.97
CA VAL A 454 20.55 19.99 13.16
C VAL A 454 19.61 19.22 12.22
N LEU A 455 18.84 19.89 11.37
CA LEU A 455 18.08 19.21 10.31
C LEU A 455 19.04 18.57 9.31
N ARG A 456 18.86 17.28 9.04
CA ARG A 456 19.71 16.58 8.07
C ARG A 456 19.42 17.06 6.64
N PRO A 457 20.44 17.45 5.85
CA PRO A 457 20.24 17.68 4.42
C PRO A 457 20.07 16.33 3.71
N GLU A 458 18.99 16.20 2.95
CA GLU A 458 18.63 14.97 2.24
C GLU A 458 18.41 15.30 0.76
N PRO A 459 19.46 15.20 -0.08
CA PRO A 459 19.36 15.54 -1.50
C PRO A 459 18.52 14.54 -2.32
N CYS A 460 18.12 13.44 -1.70
CA CYS A 460 17.45 12.29 -2.32
C CYS A 460 16.55 11.61 -1.27
N GLY A 461 15.67 10.71 -1.70
CA GLY A 461 14.69 10.06 -0.83
C GLY A 461 13.26 10.52 -1.11
N ARG A 462 12.30 9.59 -1.14
CA ARG A 462 10.85 9.90 -1.23
C ARG A 462 10.30 10.60 0.01
N GLN A 463 10.93 10.39 1.16
CA GLN A 463 10.55 11.00 2.43
C GLN A 463 11.51 12.11 2.84
N ARG A 464 12.26 12.70 1.90
CA ARG A 464 13.30 13.68 2.22
C ARG A 464 12.78 14.84 3.06
N ASN A 465 13.61 15.34 3.96
CA ASN A 465 13.24 16.45 4.84
C ASN A 465 12.65 17.65 4.08
N GLY A 466 13.22 18.01 2.93
CA GLY A 466 12.79 19.16 2.11
C GLY A 466 11.45 19.00 1.37
N LEU A 467 10.83 17.81 1.35
CA LEU A 467 9.50 17.63 0.73
C LEU A 467 8.37 18.00 1.70
N ALA A 468 7.28 18.56 1.16
CA ALA A 468 6.08 18.79 1.94
C ALA A 468 5.36 17.50 2.31
N SER A 469 4.66 17.52 3.45
CA SER A 469 3.60 16.56 3.76
C SER A 469 2.24 17.13 3.36
N THR A 470 1.34 16.31 2.82
CA THR A 470 0.00 16.74 2.39
C THR A 470 -1.02 16.58 3.51
N PHE A 471 -2.00 17.49 3.56
CA PHE A 471 -3.11 17.36 4.49
C PHE A 471 -4.13 16.32 3.99
N THR A 472 -4.53 15.46 4.90
CA THR A 472 -5.55 14.43 4.70
C THR A 472 -6.77 14.72 5.56
N ASP A 473 -7.95 14.22 5.14
CA ASP A 473 -9.17 14.32 5.95
C ASP A 473 -9.06 13.41 7.17
N SER A 474 -9.28 13.97 8.36
CA SER A 474 -9.27 13.26 9.64
C SER A 474 -10.68 13.06 10.22
N GLY A 475 -11.73 13.29 9.42
CA GLY A 475 -13.12 13.13 9.81
C GLY A 475 -13.78 14.43 10.28
N GLY A 476 -15.06 14.59 9.93
CA GLY A 476 -15.83 15.80 10.26
C GLY A 476 -15.28 17.08 9.59
N ARG A 477 -14.74 16.96 8.36
CA ARG A 477 -14.15 18.06 7.58
C ARG A 477 -12.93 18.72 8.23
N ARG A 478 -12.27 18.01 9.14
CA ARG A 478 -10.99 18.44 9.73
C ARG A 478 -9.84 17.88 8.91
N LEU A 479 -8.76 18.64 8.85
CA LEU A 479 -7.57 18.26 8.08
C LEU A 479 -6.40 18.02 9.02
N ARG A 480 -5.59 17.01 8.71
CA ARG A 480 -4.34 16.69 9.42
C ARG A 480 -3.22 16.39 8.43
N ALA A 481 -2.04 16.94 8.71
CA ALA A 481 -0.78 16.55 8.09
C ALA A 481 0.24 16.15 9.17
N THR A 482 1.06 15.15 8.88
CA THR A 482 2.21 14.78 9.71
C THR A 482 3.45 14.78 8.82
N LYS A 483 4.46 15.58 9.19
CA LYS A 483 5.77 15.64 8.53
C LYS A 483 6.83 15.08 9.48
N THR A 484 7.37 13.92 9.12
CA THR A 484 8.55 13.36 9.78
C THR A 484 9.81 13.99 9.18
N VAL A 485 10.70 14.48 10.04
CA VAL A 485 12.03 14.95 9.67
C VAL A 485 13.13 14.22 10.43
N ARG A 486 14.27 14.00 9.78
CA ARG A 486 15.45 13.35 10.34
C ARG A 486 16.52 14.37 10.70
N LEU A 487 17.14 14.21 11.87
CA LEU A 487 18.25 15.07 12.30
C LEU A 487 19.62 14.51 11.89
N LEU A 488 20.65 15.34 11.98
CA LEU A 488 22.05 14.95 11.78
C LEU A 488 22.46 13.81 12.73
N ALA A 489 23.32 12.91 12.27
CA ALA A 489 23.89 11.86 13.12
C ALA A 489 24.56 12.47 14.36
N GLY A 490 24.29 11.91 15.53
CA GLY A 490 24.81 12.42 16.81
C GLY A 490 24.02 13.58 17.42
N ALA A 491 22.98 14.11 16.75
CA ALA A 491 22.08 15.09 17.37
C ALA A 491 21.37 14.48 18.59
N ASP A 492 21.42 15.18 19.73
CA ASP A 492 20.74 14.76 20.96
C ASP A 492 19.32 15.36 21.01
N PRO A 493 18.25 14.55 21.11
CA PRO A 493 16.87 15.04 21.22
C PRO A 493 16.68 16.10 22.32
N ARG A 494 17.44 16.03 23.40
CA ARG A 494 17.35 16.96 24.55
C ARG A 494 17.87 18.35 24.22
N THR A 495 18.70 18.45 23.19
CA THR A 495 19.33 19.71 22.77
C THR A 495 18.59 20.36 21.61
N VAL A 496 17.49 19.78 21.12
CA VAL A 496 16.66 20.43 20.11
C VAL A 496 16.00 21.66 20.76
N GLY A 497 16.19 22.83 20.15
CA GLY A 497 15.74 24.11 20.70
C GLY A 497 14.50 24.66 19.97
N THR A 498 14.58 24.82 18.65
CA THR A 498 13.46 25.38 17.87
C THR A 498 13.23 24.67 16.56
N ILE A 499 11.97 24.45 16.20
CA ILE A 499 11.57 23.89 14.89
C ILE A 499 10.84 24.99 14.12
N ALA A 500 11.34 25.36 12.95
CA ALA A 500 10.74 26.35 12.08
C ALA A 500 10.25 25.73 10.77
N GLY A 501 9.13 26.22 10.26
CA GLY A 501 8.55 25.74 9.02
C GLY A 501 7.41 26.63 8.57
N HIS A 502 6.63 26.14 7.61
CA HIS A 502 5.45 26.85 7.14
C HIS A 502 4.37 25.90 6.63
N VAL A 503 3.13 26.39 6.65
CA VAL A 503 2.00 25.75 5.97
C VAL A 503 1.66 26.57 4.73
N GLU A 504 1.55 25.90 3.58
CA GLU A 504 1.07 26.48 2.35
C GLU A 504 -0.37 26.03 2.06
N LEU A 505 -1.22 26.96 1.64
CA LEU A 505 -2.58 26.69 1.18
C LEU A 505 -2.82 27.34 -0.18
N ARG A 506 -3.27 26.54 -1.14
CA ARG A 506 -3.87 27.00 -2.39
C ARG A 506 -5.38 27.05 -2.23
N LEU A 507 -5.89 28.18 -1.73
CA LEU A 507 -7.30 28.40 -1.41
C LEU A 507 -8.10 28.76 -2.67
N PRO A 508 -9.17 28.00 -3.02
CA PRO A 508 -10.18 28.44 -3.97
C PRO A 508 -10.97 29.64 -3.43
N THR A 509 -10.63 30.84 -3.87
CA THR A 509 -11.27 32.10 -3.41
C THR A 509 -12.57 32.38 -4.14
N ARG A 510 -12.73 31.88 -5.36
CA ARG A 510 -13.97 31.99 -6.10
C ARG A 510 -14.28 30.68 -6.81
N VAL A 511 -15.52 30.24 -6.68
CA VAL A 511 -16.01 28.99 -7.28
C VAL A 511 -17.25 29.26 -8.11
N GLU A 512 -17.46 28.41 -9.11
CA GLU A 512 -18.60 28.46 -10.00
C GLU A 512 -19.16 27.06 -10.18
N THR A 513 -20.48 26.90 -10.08
CA THR A 513 -21.14 25.62 -10.28
C THR A 513 -21.90 25.65 -11.60
N GLN A 514 -21.56 24.73 -12.50
CA GLN A 514 -22.34 24.49 -13.73
C GLN A 514 -23.24 23.28 -13.54
N ARG A 515 -24.40 23.29 -14.21
CA ARG A 515 -25.43 22.26 -14.10
C ARG A 515 -25.86 21.78 -15.47
N ALA A 516 -26.02 20.47 -15.61
CA ALA A 516 -26.66 19.83 -16.75
C ALA A 516 -27.96 19.18 -16.26
N ALA A 517 -29.10 19.76 -16.63
CA ALA A 517 -30.41 19.18 -16.38
C ALA A 517 -30.69 18.06 -17.39
N ARG A 518 -31.19 16.92 -16.91
CA ARG A 518 -31.42 15.67 -17.65
C ARG A 518 -30.27 15.33 -18.61
N PRO A 519 -29.06 15.15 -18.07
CA PRO A 519 -27.87 15.02 -18.88
C PRO A 519 -27.93 13.75 -19.74
N THR A 520 -27.70 13.92 -21.03
CA THR A 520 -27.48 12.81 -21.96
C THR A 520 -25.99 12.47 -22.05
N PRO A 521 -25.63 11.21 -22.39
CA PRO A 521 -24.26 10.87 -22.74
C PRO A 521 -23.69 11.82 -23.79
N GLY A 522 -22.51 12.39 -23.52
CA GLY A 522 -21.86 13.42 -24.32
C GLY A 522 -22.07 14.86 -23.82
N ALA A 523 -22.96 15.09 -22.85
CA ALA A 523 -23.12 16.41 -22.22
C ALA A 523 -21.81 16.84 -21.53
N THR A 524 -21.43 18.10 -21.70
CA THR A 524 -20.19 18.67 -21.14
C THR A 524 -20.49 19.85 -20.23
N LEU A 525 -19.75 19.91 -19.12
CA LEU A 525 -19.66 21.07 -18.24
C LEU A 525 -18.21 21.53 -18.30
N ALA A 526 -17.95 22.70 -18.89
CA ALA A 526 -16.60 23.17 -19.16
C ALA A 526 -16.43 24.58 -18.59
N ALA A 527 -15.43 24.75 -17.72
CA ALA A 527 -15.11 26.02 -17.10
C ALA A 527 -13.62 26.07 -16.72
N HIS A 528 -13.00 27.25 -16.83
CA HIS A 528 -11.64 27.53 -16.30
C HIS A 528 -10.57 26.52 -16.73
N GLY A 529 -10.64 26.05 -17.98
CA GLY A 529 -9.69 25.10 -18.55
C GLY A 529 -9.90 23.63 -18.15
N ALA A 530 -10.95 23.32 -17.38
CA ALA A 530 -11.35 21.96 -17.05
C ALA A 530 -12.69 21.60 -17.69
N THR A 531 -12.81 20.36 -18.16
CA THR A 531 -14.03 19.85 -18.78
C THR A 531 -14.46 18.55 -18.12
N VAL A 532 -15.69 18.54 -17.60
CA VAL A 532 -16.40 17.35 -17.13
C VAL A 532 -17.34 16.87 -18.23
N THR A 533 -17.05 15.72 -18.81
CA THR A 533 -17.88 15.09 -19.86
C THR A 533 -18.65 13.93 -19.27
N ILE A 534 -19.97 13.96 -19.36
CA ILE A 534 -20.85 12.90 -18.86
C ILE A 534 -20.91 11.81 -19.92
N THR A 535 -20.47 10.60 -19.59
CA THR A 535 -20.36 9.48 -20.55
C THR A 535 -21.49 8.47 -20.42
N LYS A 536 -22.15 8.39 -19.26
CA LYS A 536 -23.32 7.55 -19.04
C LYS A 536 -24.21 8.14 -17.94
N VAL A 537 -25.52 8.11 -18.13
CA VAL A 537 -26.52 8.37 -17.08
C VAL A 537 -27.62 7.34 -17.24
N ASP A 538 -27.77 6.45 -16.26
CA ASP A 538 -28.78 5.39 -16.25
C ASP A 538 -29.35 5.23 -14.84
N GLY A 539 -30.45 5.93 -14.57
CA GLY A 539 -31.02 6.05 -13.22
C GLY A 539 -30.04 6.70 -12.25
N GLY A 540 -29.52 5.90 -11.30
CA GLY A 540 -28.51 6.32 -10.33
C GLY A 540 -27.07 6.04 -10.75
N ASP A 541 -26.83 5.36 -11.89
CA ASP A 541 -25.48 5.05 -12.39
C ASP A 541 -25.00 6.18 -13.31
N VAL A 542 -24.06 6.99 -12.81
CA VAL A 542 -23.50 8.14 -13.52
C VAL A 542 -22.02 7.89 -13.79
N GLN A 543 -21.61 8.02 -15.04
CA GLN A 543 -20.20 8.00 -15.45
C GLN A 543 -19.81 9.33 -16.07
N TYR A 544 -18.64 9.84 -15.70
CA TYR A 544 -18.09 11.07 -16.25
C TYR A 544 -16.56 11.01 -16.35
N GLN A 545 -16.02 11.82 -17.24
CA GLN A 545 -14.58 12.05 -17.40
C GLN A 545 -14.26 13.51 -17.05
N ILE A 546 -13.14 13.73 -16.39
CA ILE A 546 -12.56 15.05 -16.15
C ILE A 546 -11.30 15.16 -17.00
N THR A 547 -11.18 16.22 -17.79
CA THR A 547 -10.04 16.49 -18.68
C THR A 547 -9.61 17.96 -18.55
N GLY A 548 -8.37 18.28 -18.94
CA GLY A 548 -7.80 19.62 -18.79
C GLY A 548 -7.28 19.88 -17.37
N ALA A 549 -7.51 21.09 -16.84
CA ALA A 549 -7.05 21.52 -15.51
C ALA A 549 -7.83 20.83 -14.37
N ARG A 550 -7.65 19.52 -14.19
CA ARG A 550 -8.40 18.67 -13.23
C ARG A 550 -8.44 19.23 -11.82
N ASP A 551 -7.35 19.84 -11.35
CA ASP A 551 -7.29 20.44 -10.02
C ASP A 551 -8.31 21.56 -9.83
N ARG A 552 -8.78 22.20 -10.92
CA ARG A 552 -9.88 23.18 -10.91
C ARG A 552 -11.25 22.56 -10.67
N VAL A 553 -11.44 21.24 -10.74
CA VAL A 553 -12.74 20.61 -10.44
C VAL A 553 -12.79 20.20 -8.97
N LEU A 554 -13.62 20.87 -8.16
CA LEU A 554 -13.74 20.59 -6.72
C LEU A 554 -14.66 19.41 -6.43
N ALA A 555 -15.78 19.29 -7.14
CA ALA A 555 -16.74 18.20 -6.97
C ALA A 555 -17.64 18.03 -8.19
N VAL A 556 -18.14 16.81 -8.37
CA VAL A 556 -19.22 16.46 -9.30
C VAL A 556 -20.28 15.69 -8.52
N ARG A 557 -21.55 16.09 -8.62
CA ARG A 557 -22.70 15.52 -7.89
C ARG A 557 -23.89 15.27 -8.79
N ALA A 558 -24.73 14.34 -8.36
CA ALA A 558 -26.07 14.14 -8.92
C ALA A 558 -27.13 14.66 -7.95
N LEU A 559 -28.14 15.34 -8.50
CA LEU A 559 -29.30 15.85 -7.79
C LEU A 559 -30.56 15.12 -8.27
N ASN A 560 -31.52 14.91 -7.37
CA ASN A 560 -32.87 14.43 -7.73
C ASN A 560 -33.69 15.54 -8.41
N ALA A 561 -34.92 15.24 -8.82
CA ALA A 561 -35.83 16.20 -9.44
C ALA A 561 -36.24 17.37 -8.51
N ALA A 562 -36.08 17.20 -7.19
CA ALA A 562 -36.29 18.26 -6.20
C ALA A 562 -35.03 19.14 -5.97
N GLY A 563 -33.93 18.89 -6.70
CA GLY A 563 -32.67 19.61 -6.57
C GLY A 563 -31.84 19.23 -5.33
N GLN A 564 -32.15 18.10 -4.69
CA GLN A 564 -31.45 17.61 -3.50
C GLN A 564 -30.31 16.66 -3.89
N PRO A 565 -29.14 16.73 -3.23
CA PRO A 565 -28.00 15.88 -3.55
C PRO A 565 -28.27 14.43 -3.19
N LEU A 566 -28.03 13.51 -4.12
CA LEU A 566 -28.20 12.08 -3.90
C LEU A 566 -26.98 11.50 -3.16
N ALA A 567 -27.22 10.58 -2.22
CA ALA A 567 -26.16 9.86 -1.54
C ALA A 567 -25.44 8.90 -2.50
N SER A 568 -24.11 8.93 -2.50
CA SER A 568 -23.29 7.97 -3.24
C SER A 568 -23.10 6.69 -2.45
N GLU A 569 -23.47 5.54 -3.02
CA GLU A 569 -23.26 4.22 -2.41
C GLU A 569 -21.90 3.63 -2.79
N MET A 570 -21.46 3.91 -4.01
CA MET A 570 -20.18 3.46 -4.53
C MET A 570 -19.64 4.51 -5.49
N LYS A 571 -18.37 4.87 -5.32
CA LYS A 571 -17.62 5.72 -6.26
C LYS A 571 -16.33 5.00 -6.63
N MET A 572 -16.17 4.74 -7.92
CA MET A 572 -14.93 4.26 -8.50
C MET A 572 -14.37 5.36 -9.38
N SER A 573 -13.12 5.76 -9.17
CA SER A 573 -12.43 6.68 -10.07
C SER A 573 -11.06 6.14 -10.40
N SER A 574 -10.63 6.35 -11.65
CA SER A 574 -9.31 6.02 -12.13
C SER A 574 -8.78 7.20 -12.93
N ASP A 575 -7.50 7.46 -12.80
CA ASP A 575 -6.80 8.35 -13.71
C ASP A 575 -6.65 7.65 -15.07
N PHE A 576 -6.49 8.44 -16.14
CA PHE A 576 -6.14 7.90 -17.44
C PHE A 576 -4.71 7.32 -17.40
N LEU A 577 -4.46 6.27 -18.17
CA LEU A 577 -3.18 5.55 -18.20
C LEU A 577 -2.04 6.39 -18.78
N PHE A 578 -2.35 7.27 -19.74
CA PHE A 578 -1.33 8.00 -20.53
C PHE A 578 -1.69 9.48 -20.73
N GLY A 579 -2.38 10.14 -19.79
CA GLY A 579 -2.64 11.58 -19.96
C GLY A 579 -3.34 12.26 -18.80
N ASP A 580 -3.46 13.57 -18.91
CA ASP A 580 -4.16 14.42 -17.94
C ASP A 580 -5.67 14.20 -17.98
N GLY A 581 -6.18 13.61 -16.89
CA GLY A 581 -7.61 13.46 -16.66
C GLY A 581 -7.93 12.22 -15.84
N SER A 582 -9.21 12.06 -15.53
CA SER A 582 -9.71 10.93 -14.75
C SER A 582 -11.10 10.55 -15.21
N THR A 583 -11.42 9.26 -15.17
CA THR A 583 -12.78 8.76 -15.31
C THR A 583 -13.33 8.38 -13.94
N ALA A 584 -14.60 8.64 -13.72
CA ALA A 584 -15.30 8.26 -12.50
C ALA A 584 -16.67 7.67 -12.83
N ARG A 585 -17.01 6.61 -12.11
CA ARG A 585 -18.32 6.01 -12.04
C ARG A 585 -18.85 6.14 -10.63
N VAL A 586 -20.01 6.75 -10.49
CA VAL A 586 -20.68 6.94 -9.20
C VAL A 586 -22.06 6.30 -9.27
N GLN A 587 -22.35 5.45 -8.31
CA GLN A 587 -23.66 4.85 -8.13
C GLN A 587 -24.39 5.58 -6.99
N TYR A 588 -25.46 6.26 -7.35
CA TYR A 588 -26.31 7.03 -6.45
C TYR A 588 -27.54 6.24 -6.00
N ALA A 589 -28.00 6.52 -4.78
CA ALA A 589 -29.25 6.00 -4.22
C ALA A 589 -30.44 6.87 -4.67
N GLY A 590 -30.86 6.73 -5.94
CA GLY A 590 -31.96 7.51 -6.52
C GLY A 590 -31.81 7.66 -8.04
N ILE A 591 -32.61 8.53 -8.65
CA ILE A 591 -32.52 8.87 -10.08
C ILE A 591 -31.85 10.24 -10.22
N ALA A 592 -30.72 10.29 -10.95
CA ALA A 592 -30.04 11.53 -11.25
C ALA A 592 -30.84 12.34 -12.29
N ASP A 593 -31.50 13.41 -11.86
CA ASP A 593 -32.19 14.35 -12.76
C ASP A 593 -31.25 15.45 -13.23
N THR A 594 -30.37 15.95 -12.35
CA THR A 594 -29.39 17.00 -12.69
C THR A 594 -27.99 16.59 -12.25
N ILE A 595 -26.98 16.83 -13.08
CA ILE A 595 -25.57 16.71 -12.70
C ILE A 595 -24.99 18.10 -12.52
N GLU A 596 -24.34 18.35 -11.39
CA GLU A 596 -23.63 19.60 -11.12
C GLU A 596 -22.13 19.38 -10.93
N ALA A 597 -21.32 20.26 -11.51
CA ALA A 597 -19.87 20.29 -11.35
C ALA A 597 -19.45 21.66 -10.82
N THR A 598 -18.68 21.67 -9.74
CA THR A 598 -18.15 22.90 -9.14
C THR A 598 -16.69 23.09 -9.53
N PHE A 599 -16.41 24.24 -10.14
CA PHE A 599 -15.12 24.64 -10.68
C PHE A 599 -14.51 25.77 -9.84
N VAL A 600 -13.18 25.81 -9.80
CA VAL A 600 -12.43 26.93 -9.24
C VAL A 600 -12.21 28.00 -10.30
N VAL A 601 -12.69 29.21 -10.02
CA VAL A 601 -12.52 30.39 -10.88
C VAL A 601 -11.17 31.04 -10.60
N SER A 602 -10.87 31.28 -9.31
CA SER A 602 -9.64 31.90 -8.87
C SER A 602 -9.10 31.24 -7.61
N GLU A 603 -7.78 31.25 -7.48
CA GLU A 603 -7.07 30.69 -6.33
C GLU A 603 -6.06 31.68 -5.80
N GLN A 604 -5.86 31.66 -4.49
CA GLN A 604 -4.81 32.41 -3.83
C GLN A 604 -3.89 31.43 -3.09
N SER A 605 -2.58 31.60 -3.29
CA SER A 605 -1.58 30.87 -2.51
C SER A 605 -1.25 31.68 -1.26
N LEU A 606 -1.44 31.06 -0.11
CA LEU A 606 -1.24 31.65 1.21
C LEU A 606 -0.18 30.83 1.95
N ARG A 607 0.65 31.51 2.74
CA ARG A 607 1.75 30.90 3.50
C ARG A 607 1.74 31.40 4.93
N TRP A 608 1.72 30.48 5.89
CA TRP A 608 1.80 30.77 7.32
C TRP A 608 3.06 30.16 7.91
N PRO A 609 4.07 30.96 8.29
CA PRO A 609 5.24 30.46 8.99
C PRO A 609 4.89 30.09 10.43
N PHE A 610 5.57 29.08 10.99
CA PHE A 610 5.48 28.71 12.40
C PHE A 610 6.87 28.50 13.00
N ARG A 611 6.98 28.63 14.33
CA ARG A 611 8.24 28.40 15.05
C ARG A 611 8.00 27.79 16.42
N LEU A 612 8.04 26.46 16.51
CA LEU A 612 7.88 25.75 17.78
C LEU A 612 9.11 25.98 18.68
N THR A 613 8.85 26.38 19.93
CA THR A 613 9.89 26.62 20.96
C THR A 613 9.69 25.76 22.20
N ASP A 614 8.47 25.29 22.46
CA ASP A 614 8.19 24.32 23.51
C ASP A 614 8.16 22.92 22.90
N LEU A 615 9.21 22.14 23.17
CA LEU A 615 9.38 20.77 22.68
C LEU A 615 9.23 19.74 23.81
N SER A 616 8.68 20.15 24.95
CA SER A 616 8.49 19.31 26.13
C SER A 616 7.47 18.18 25.91
N MET A 617 6.65 18.27 24.85
CA MET A 617 5.56 17.34 24.51
C MET A 617 4.53 17.20 25.66
N THR A 618 4.42 18.23 26.50
CA THR A 618 3.57 18.28 27.71
C THR A 618 2.12 18.70 27.42
N GLY A 619 1.78 19.11 26.21
CA GLY A 619 0.42 19.58 25.94
C GLY A 619 -0.56 18.42 25.76
N GLY A 620 -1.41 18.24 26.76
CA GLY A 620 -2.64 17.47 26.73
C GLY A 620 -3.58 18.00 27.81
N LYS A 621 -4.88 18.11 27.54
CA LYS A 621 -5.87 18.40 28.60
C LYS A 621 -5.62 17.47 29.79
N PRO A 622 -5.47 17.99 31.04
CA PRO A 622 -5.26 17.14 32.20
C PRO A 622 -6.38 16.11 32.25
N GLY A 623 -6.01 14.83 32.20
CA GLY A 623 -6.96 13.74 32.36
C GLY A 623 -7.72 13.91 33.68
N MET A 624 -8.94 13.35 33.77
CA MET A 624 -9.63 13.30 35.05
C MET A 624 -8.69 12.73 36.13
N PRO A 625 -8.59 13.36 37.31
CA PRO A 625 -7.80 12.86 38.42
C PRO A 625 -8.44 11.57 38.95
N LEU A 626 -8.11 10.46 38.32
CA LEU A 626 -8.31 9.12 38.85
C LEU A 626 -7.00 8.74 39.52
N ARG A 627 -7.01 8.52 40.84
CA ARG A 627 -5.82 8.06 41.58
C ARG A 627 -5.39 6.71 41.02
N PRO A 628 -4.26 6.60 40.30
CA PRO A 628 -3.74 5.30 39.90
C PRO A 628 -3.17 4.68 41.17
N THR A 629 -3.76 3.57 41.63
CA THR A 629 -3.10 2.73 42.63
C THR A 629 -2.04 1.92 41.92
N THR A 630 -0.77 2.19 42.22
CA THR A 630 0.33 1.31 41.80
C THR A 630 0.01 -0.11 42.25
N PRO A 631 -0.07 -1.07 41.33
CA PRO A 631 -0.30 -2.45 41.73
C PRO A 631 0.81 -2.92 42.68
N ASP A 632 0.45 -3.64 43.74
CA ASP A 632 1.41 -4.21 44.70
C ASP A 632 2.10 -5.44 44.09
N PHE A 633 3.19 -5.17 43.36
CA PHE A 633 4.04 -6.22 42.80
C PHE A 633 4.97 -6.78 43.88
N ARG A 634 4.90 -8.09 44.12
CA ARG A 634 5.72 -8.77 45.13
C ARG A 634 6.36 -10.05 44.62
N PRO A 635 7.54 -10.45 45.12
CA PRO A 635 8.14 -11.74 44.79
C PRO A 635 7.18 -12.92 45.01
N TYR A 636 7.05 -13.77 44.01
CA TYR A 636 6.19 -14.95 44.03
C TYR A 636 6.85 -16.08 43.23
N SER A 637 7.19 -17.19 43.90
CA SER A 637 7.91 -18.32 43.30
C SER A 637 6.98 -19.51 43.05
N VAL A 638 7.44 -20.50 42.28
CA VAL A 638 6.69 -21.77 42.09
C VAL A 638 6.50 -22.51 43.42
N GLN A 639 7.42 -22.35 44.39
CA GLN A 639 7.26 -22.91 45.72
C GLN A 639 6.13 -22.20 46.50
N ALA A 640 5.96 -20.89 46.33
CA ALA A 640 4.84 -20.17 46.91
C ALA A 640 3.50 -20.62 46.29
N LEU A 641 3.44 -20.78 44.96
CA LEU A 641 2.27 -21.33 44.27
C LEU A 641 1.81 -22.68 44.84
N ARG A 642 2.75 -23.60 45.10
CA ARG A 642 2.43 -24.93 45.67
C ARG A 642 1.89 -24.87 47.09
N ARG A 643 2.24 -23.83 47.85
CA ARG A 643 1.72 -23.62 49.21
C ARG A 643 0.32 -23.01 49.18
N ASP A 644 0.12 -22.04 48.30
CA ASP A 644 -1.11 -21.26 48.25
C ASP A 644 -2.23 -21.95 47.46
N VAL A 645 -1.87 -22.77 46.47
CA VAL A 645 -2.82 -23.49 45.62
C VAL A 645 -2.56 -25.00 45.70
N LEU A 646 -3.51 -25.72 46.29
CA LEU A 646 -3.42 -27.17 46.53
C LEU A 646 -3.70 -28.01 45.26
N LEU A 647 -4.19 -27.39 44.19
CA LEU A 647 -4.46 -28.06 42.91
C LEU A 647 -3.14 -28.27 42.12
N PRO A 648 -2.86 -29.49 41.62
CA PRO A 648 -1.67 -29.77 40.82
C PRO A 648 -1.58 -28.94 39.53
N ASN A 649 -2.74 -28.67 38.93
CA ASN A 649 -2.90 -27.82 37.73
C ASN A 649 -3.86 -26.67 38.08
N PRO A 650 -3.34 -25.53 38.55
CA PRO A 650 -4.17 -24.41 38.97
C PRO A 650 -4.75 -23.60 37.80
N PHE A 651 -4.32 -23.87 36.56
CA PHE A 651 -4.74 -23.15 35.37
C PHE A 651 -5.71 -23.98 34.55
N GLU A 652 -6.84 -23.38 34.16
CA GLU A 652 -7.81 -24.01 33.27
C GLU A 652 -7.65 -23.44 31.87
N LEU A 653 -7.26 -24.29 30.92
CA LEU A 653 -7.15 -23.92 29.51
C LEU A 653 -8.24 -24.66 28.72
N SER A 654 -9.10 -23.92 28.02
CA SER A 654 -10.06 -24.47 27.07
C SER A 654 -9.74 -23.98 25.65
N LEU A 655 -10.03 -24.82 24.66
CA LEU A 655 -10.03 -24.45 23.25
C LEU A 655 -11.48 -24.11 22.89
N GLU A 656 -11.76 -22.83 22.64
CA GLU A 656 -13.13 -22.34 22.44
C GLU A 656 -13.56 -22.52 20.99
N LYS A 657 -12.73 -22.08 20.05
CA LYS A 657 -13.06 -22.07 18.63
C LYS A 657 -11.82 -22.21 17.76
N ALA A 658 -12.01 -22.74 16.55
CA ALA A 658 -11.05 -22.70 15.47
C ALA A 658 -11.73 -22.09 14.23
N HIS A 659 -11.06 -21.17 13.54
CA HIS A 659 -11.57 -20.55 12.32
C HIS A 659 -10.48 -20.50 11.25
N VAL A 660 -10.87 -20.58 9.98
CA VAL A 660 -9.95 -20.46 8.85
C VAL A 660 -10.29 -19.20 8.07
N PHE A 661 -9.26 -18.39 7.80
CA PHE A 661 -9.35 -17.29 6.83
C PHE A 661 -8.14 -17.37 5.88
N PHE A 662 -7.02 -16.73 6.21
CA PHE A 662 -5.73 -16.96 5.54
C PHE A 662 -4.95 -18.13 6.14
N ASN A 663 -5.02 -18.27 7.46
CA ASN A 663 -4.35 -19.28 8.30
C ASN A 663 -5.40 -19.88 9.26
N THR A 664 -5.15 -21.04 9.87
CA THR A 664 -6.05 -21.55 10.93
C THR A 664 -5.77 -20.80 12.23
N ARG A 665 -6.76 -20.09 12.77
CA ARG A 665 -6.68 -19.41 14.07
C ARG A 665 -7.32 -20.27 15.14
N LEU A 666 -6.54 -20.66 16.14
CA LEU A 666 -7.00 -21.36 17.34
C LEU A 666 -7.22 -20.34 18.46
N GLU A 667 -8.43 -20.32 19.02
CA GLU A 667 -8.83 -19.44 20.11
C GLU A 667 -8.95 -20.24 21.41
N PHE A 668 -8.09 -19.93 22.37
CA PHE A 668 -8.08 -20.52 23.69
C PHE A 668 -8.62 -19.54 24.72
N LYS A 669 -9.23 -20.07 25.78
CA LYS A 669 -9.56 -19.32 26.99
C LYS A 669 -8.78 -19.89 28.15
N LEU A 670 -7.99 -19.03 28.79
CA LEU A 670 -7.20 -19.38 29.95
C LEU A 670 -7.82 -18.73 31.19
N ARG A 671 -8.03 -19.53 32.24
CA ARG A 671 -8.42 -19.07 33.56
C ARG A 671 -7.33 -19.38 34.57
N SER A 672 -7.08 -18.42 35.45
CA SER A 672 -6.14 -18.51 36.55
C SER A 672 -6.81 -18.09 37.84
N PRO A 673 -6.45 -18.70 39.00
CA PRO A 673 -6.72 -18.09 40.28
C PRO A 673 -6.07 -16.71 40.36
N MET A 674 -6.55 -15.89 41.28
CA MET A 674 -5.98 -14.57 41.55
C MET A 674 -4.61 -14.71 42.23
N LEU A 675 -3.58 -14.91 41.41
CA LEU A 675 -2.20 -15.01 41.86
C LEU A 675 -1.55 -13.61 41.93
N PRO A 676 -0.59 -13.39 42.85
CA PRO A 676 0.14 -12.14 42.91
C PRO A 676 0.75 -11.76 41.55
N ASN A 677 0.74 -10.47 41.22
CA ASN A 677 1.29 -9.86 40.00
C ASN A 677 0.53 -10.15 38.69
N PHE A 678 -0.33 -11.17 38.64
CA PHE A 678 -0.87 -11.66 37.37
C PHE A 678 -1.88 -10.74 36.70
N GLU A 679 -2.59 -9.92 37.48
CA GLU A 679 -3.64 -9.02 36.98
C GLU A 679 -3.09 -7.88 36.11
N HIS A 680 -1.92 -7.34 36.46
CA HIS A 680 -1.38 -6.13 35.83
C HIS A 680 -0.10 -6.36 35.04
N ALA A 681 0.54 -7.53 35.17
CA ALA A 681 1.77 -7.83 34.44
C ALA A 681 1.57 -7.82 32.92
N PHE A 682 2.56 -7.32 32.19
CA PHE A 682 2.55 -7.28 30.72
C PHE A 682 2.64 -8.67 30.11
N THR A 683 3.34 -9.58 30.78
CA THR A 683 3.32 -11.01 30.47
C THR A 683 3.51 -11.83 31.74
N VAL A 684 2.85 -12.97 31.81
CA VAL A 684 2.95 -13.93 32.92
C VAL A 684 3.30 -15.34 32.43
N GLY A 685 3.53 -15.50 31.13
CA GLY A 685 3.73 -16.81 30.53
C GLY A 685 3.60 -16.82 29.02
N ARG A 686 3.68 -18.02 28.45
CA ARG A 686 3.49 -18.29 27.03
C ARG A 686 2.69 -19.57 26.84
N LEU A 687 1.82 -19.57 25.84
CA LEU A 687 1.14 -20.76 25.36
C LEU A 687 1.77 -21.16 24.02
N ALA A 688 2.33 -22.36 23.94
CA ALA A 688 2.92 -22.90 22.72
C ALA A 688 2.16 -24.14 22.25
N VAL A 689 1.67 -24.11 21.01
CA VAL A 689 1.08 -25.28 20.35
C VAL A 689 2.19 -26.09 19.70
N LYS A 690 2.32 -27.36 20.09
CA LYS A 690 3.38 -28.26 19.59
C LYS A 690 2.86 -29.29 18.60
N ARG A 691 1.59 -29.70 18.73
CA ARG A 691 1.02 -30.76 17.91
C ARG A 691 -0.48 -30.53 17.70
N ILE A 692 -0.93 -30.68 16.46
CA ILE A 692 -2.34 -30.65 16.09
C ILE A 692 -2.67 -32.01 15.49
N GLU A 693 -3.62 -32.72 16.08
CA GLU A 693 -4.08 -34.02 15.60
C GLU A 693 -5.38 -33.85 14.82
N LEU A 694 -5.42 -34.44 13.64
CA LEU A 694 -6.59 -34.42 12.78
C LEU A 694 -7.41 -35.71 12.97
N LYS A 695 -8.68 -35.65 12.59
CA LYS A 695 -9.63 -36.78 12.71
C LYS A 695 -9.25 -37.96 11.81
N ASP A 696 -8.50 -37.71 10.74
CA ASP A 696 -7.97 -38.74 9.84
C ASP A 696 -6.75 -39.50 10.40
N GLY A 697 -6.29 -39.15 11.61
CA GLY A 697 -5.15 -39.77 12.28
C GLY A 697 -3.80 -39.12 11.96
N THR A 698 -3.75 -38.12 11.07
CA THR A 698 -2.54 -37.35 10.82
C THR A 698 -2.26 -36.40 11.99
N ALA A 699 -0.97 -36.12 12.23
CA ALA A 699 -0.53 -35.17 13.24
C ALA A 699 0.42 -34.15 12.64
N LEU A 700 0.06 -32.88 12.76
CA LEU A 700 0.85 -31.76 12.30
C LEU A 700 1.71 -31.25 13.46
N THR A 701 3.02 -31.17 13.22
CA THR A 701 3.99 -30.57 14.14
C THR A 701 4.53 -29.31 13.46
N PRO A 702 4.20 -28.11 13.94
CA PRO A 702 4.70 -26.88 13.34
C PRO A 702 6.24 -26.86 13.35
N PRO A 703 6.90 -26.46 12.26
CA PRO A 703 8.38 -26.41 12.19
C PRO A 703 8.97 -25.38 13.18
N THR A 704 8.20 -24.35 13.51
CA THR A 704 8.51 -23.36 14.54
C THR A 704 7.38 -23.39 15.58
N PRO A 705 7.66 -23.39 16.90
CA PRO A 705 6.62 -23.37 17.92
C PRO A 705 5.73 -22.14 17.74
N GLN A 706 4.46 -22.36 17.39
CA GLN A 706 3.48 -21.27 17.31
C GLN A 706 3.06 -20.94 18.73
N GLN A 707 3.42 -19.73 19.15
CA GLN A 707 3.29 -19.30 20.53
C GLN A 707 2.60 -17.95 20.64
N THR A 708 1.96 -17.74 21.78
CA THR A 708 1.34 -16.46 22.13
C THR A 708 1.64 -16.14 23.59
N THR A 709 1.88 -14.87 23.89
CA THR A 709 2.16 -14.41 25.25
C THR A 709 0.90 -14.41 26.09
N VAL A 710 0.99 -14.92 27.30
CA VAL A 710 -0.12 -14.92 28.26
C VAL A 710 -0.11 -13.59 29.01
N ARG A 711 -1.25 -12.91 28.97
CA ARG A 711 -1.51 -11.70 29.74
C ARG A 711 -2.96 -11.69 30.19
N PHE A 712 -3.22 -11.35 31.45
CA PHE A 712 -4.56 -11.10 31.93
C PHE A 712 -4.89 -9.61 31.79
N GLY A 713 -6.10 -9.31 31.32
CA GLY A 713 -6.56 -7.95 31.08
C GLY A 713 -7.87 -7.71 31.80
N GLY A 714 -7.81 -7.04 32.96
CA GLY A 714 -8.98 -6.60 33.70
C GLY A 714 -9.22 -7.31 35.02
N SER A 715 -10.16 -6.77 35.79
CA SER A 715 -10.51 -7.26 37.11
C SER A 715 -11.10 -8.68 37.06
N PRO A 716 -10.82 -9.51 38.08
CA PRO A 716 -11.31 -10.88 38.12
C PRO A 716 -12.85 -10.92 38.02
N ARG A 717 -13.36 -11.85 37.22
CA ARG A 717 -14.78 -12.21 37.23
C ARG A 717 -14.92 -13.48 38.04
N ASP A 718 -15.81 -13.47 39.02
CA ASP A 718 -16.04 -14.61 39.92
C ASP A 718 -14.78 -15.11 40.64
N GLY A 719 -13.85 -14.19 40.97
CA GLY A 719 -12.59 -14.50 41.66
C GLY A 719 -11.50 -15.14 40.77
N LEU A 720 -11.73 -15.27 39.46
CA LEU A 720 -10.77 -15.82 38.50
C LEU A 720 -10.31 -14.75 37.50
N LEU A 721 -9.02 -14.76 37.20
CA LEU A 721 -8.45 -14.03 36.08
C LEU A 721 -8.72 -14.83 34.81
N THR A 722 -9.26 -14.18 33.78
CA THR A 722 -9.58 -14.84 32.51
C THR A 722 -8.99 -14.06 31.36
N THR A 723 -8.43 -14.75 30.36
CA THR A 723 -7.93 -14.14 29.13
C THR A 723 -8.19 -15.03 27.92
N SER A 724 -8.37 -14.40 26.76
CA SER A 724 -8.47 -15.10 25.48
C SER A 724 -7.12 -15.02 24.77
N LEU A 725 -6.66 -16.17 24.28
CA LEU A 725 -5.37 -16.31 23.60
C LEU A 725 -5.59 -16.80 22.18
N TYR A 726 -4.85 -16.24 21.23
CA TYR A 726 -4.94 -16.61 19.82
C TYR A 726 -3.62 -17.15 19.34
N VAL A 727 -3.65 -18.31 18.68
CA VAL A 727 -2.48 -18.91 18.01
C VAL A 727 -2.82 -19.10 16.55
N PHE A 728 -1.96 -18.59 15.67
CA PHE A 728 -2.10 -18.75 14.22
C PHE A 728 -1.25 -19.92 13.76
N VAL A 729 -1.89 -20.80 13.00
CA VAL A 729 -1.24 -21.96 12.38
C VAL A 729 -0.99 -21.68 10.91
N ASP A 730 0.28 -21.72 10.50
CA ASP A 730 0.77 -21.53 9.12
C ASP A 730 0.37 -22.67 8.16
N SER A 731 -0.83 -23.20 8.33
CA SER A 731 -1.47 -24.18 7.47
C SER A 731 -2.98 -23.97 7.53
N LYS A 732 -3.66 -24.05 6.38
CA LYS A 732 -5.13 -23.98 6.29
C LYS A 732 -5.74 -25.33 6.66
N ILE A 733 -5.79 -25.62 7.96
CA ILE A 733 -6.44 -26.80 8.51
C ILE A 733 -7.93 -26.48 8.72
N PRO A 734 -8.87 -27.20 8.06
CA PRO A 734 -10.30 -27.03 8.31
C PRO A 734 -10.63 -27.27 9.79
N PRO A 735 -11.36 -26.37 10.48
CA PRO A 735 -11.64 -26.51 11.92
C PRO A 735 -12.28 -27.86 12.29
N GLU A 736 -13.18 -28.35 11.44
CA GLU A 736 -13.89 -29.62 11.60
C GLU A 736 -12.99 -30.86 11.49
N SER A 737 -11.83 -30.71 10.85
CA SER A 737 -10.83 -31.78 10.73
C SER A 737 -9.96 -31.93 11.97
N ILE A 738 -9.92 -30.92 12.85
CA ILE A 738 -9.11 -30.96 14.06
C ILE A 738 -9.79 -31.86 15.09
N LYS A 739 -9.07 -32.88 15.54
CA LYS A 739 -9.48 -33.78 16.63
C LYS A 739 -9.00 -33.24 17.97
N ALA A 740 -7.71 -32.91 18.06
CA ALA A 740 -7.11 -32.45 19.30
C ALA A 740 -5.94 -31.50 19.05
N VAL A 741 -5.68 -30.63 20.03
CA VAL A 741 -4.52 -29.75 20.06
C VAL A 741 -3.72 -30.02 21.33
N ALA A 742 -2.42 -30.21 21.18
CA ALA A 742 -1.50 -30.45 22.28
C ALA A 742 -0.34 -29.44 22.27
N GLY A 743 0.11 -29.07 23.45
CA GLY A 743 1.11 -28.04 23.63
C GLY A 743 1.57 -27.90 25.07
N VAL A 744 2.22 -26.78 25.35
CA VAL A 744 2.71 -26.44 26.68
C VAL A 744 2.29 -25.02 27.02
N LEU A 745 1.67 -24.86 28.19
CA LEU A 745 1.49 -23.57 28.85
C LEU A 745 2.66 -23.37 29.82
N THR A 746 3.51 -22.39 29.56
CA THR A 746 4.64 -22.04 30.43
C THR A 746 4.29 -20.79 31.23
N MET A 747 4.12 -20.93 32.55
CA MET A 747 3.84 -19.81 33.45
C MET A 747 5.11 -19.35 34.15
N GLN A 748 5.21 -18.04 34.37
CA GLN A 748 6.40 -17.36 34.87
C GLN A 748 6.10 -16.67 36.20
N PHE A 749 7.06 -16.77 37.12
CA PHE A 749 6.89 -16.40 38.53
C PHE A 749 8.13 -15.60 38.98
N PRO A 750 8.01 -14.28 39.27
CA PRO A 750 9.16 -13.46 39.61
C PRO A 750 9.65 -13.75 41.03
N ARG A 751 10.85 -14.32 41.17
CA ARG A 751 11.48 -14.59 42.48
C ARG A 751 12.03 -13.34 43.14
N SER A 752 12.36 -12.34 42.34
CA SER A 752 12.85 -11.05 42.78
C SER A 752 12.32 -9.99 41.82
N ILE A 753 11.98 -8.82 42.36
CA ILE A 753 11.51 -7.68 41.58
C ILE A 753 12.43 -6.51 41.89
N ARG A 754 12.88 -5.83 40.84
CA ARG A 754 13.67 -4.61 40.92
C ARG A 754 12.95 -3.51 40.16
N THR A 755 13.12 -2.28 40.60
CA THR A 755 12.60 -1.11 39.89
C THR A 755 13.75 -0.41 39.20
N LEU A 756 13.59 -0.16 37.91
CA LEU A 756 14.47 0.66 37.10
C LEU A 756 13.80 2.02 36.89
N ARG A 757 14.36 3.05 37.54
CA ARG A 757 13.90 4.43 37.40
C ARG A 757 14.44 5.04 36.10
N MET A 758 13.57 5.70 35.34
CA MET A 758 13.94 6.51 34.19
C MET A 758 13.46 7.94 34.43
N ASP A 759 14.39 8.84 34.74
CA ASP A 759 14.08 10.20 35.19
C ASP A 759 13.81 11.20 34.06
N GLU A 760 13.91 10.77 32.81
CA GLU A 760 13.44 11.48 31.63
C GLU A 760 12.94 10.41 30.64
N LEU A 761 12.14 10.79 29.64
CA LEU A 761 11.59 9.84 28.67
C LEU A 761 11.96 10.20 27.24
N PHE A 762 13.17 10.68 26.99
CA PHE A 762 13.57 11.06 25.62
C PHE A 762 13.96 9.82 24.79
N PRO A 763 13.66 9.79 23.48
CA PRO A 763 14.12 8.72 22.61
C PRO A 763 15.65 8.56 22.66
N GLY A 764 16.12 7.32 22.72
CA GLY A 764 17.53 6.98 22.88
C GLY A 764 17.97 6.82 24.34
N GLN A 765 17.16 7.27 25.31
CA GLN A 765 17.47 7.07 26.72
C GLN A 765 17.41 5.59 27.09
N ARG A 766 18.49 5.10 27.68
CA ARG A 766 18.67 3.70 28.06
C ARG A 766 18.96 3.59 29.55
N ALA A 767 18.34 2.62 30.18
CA ALA A 767 18.58 2.25 31.56
C ALA A 767 18.68 0.72 31.64
N GLU A 768 19.50 0.21 32.57
CA GLU A 768 19.77 -1.24 32.67
C GLU A 768 19.72 -1.72 34.11
N THR A 769 19.06 -2.85 34.35
CA THR A 769 19.09 -3.53 35.64
C THR A 769 19.00 -5.03 35.45
N ALA A 770 19.71 -5.79 36.29
CA ALA A 770 19.72 -7.25 36.26
C ALA A 770 20.00 -7.85 34.86
N GLY A 771 20.83 -7.19 34.04
CA GLY A 771 21.15 -7.61 32.67
C GLY A 771 20.02 -7.41 31.65
N LEU A 772 18.95 -6.67 31.98
CA LEU A 772 17.94 -6.23 31.03
C LEU A 772 18.10 -4.73 30.78
N ALA A 773 18.39 -4.38 29.53
CA ALA A 773 18.41 -3.00 29.07
C ALA A 773 17.06 -2.59 28.50
N VAL A 774 16.55 -1.44 28.96
CA VAL A 774 15.31 -0.81 28.50
C VAL A 774 15.67 0.52 27.85
N THR A 775 15.21 0.72 26.63
CA THR A 775 15.48 1.94 25.84
C THR A 775 14.16 2.59 25.45
N VAL A 776 14.04 3.91 25.62
CA VAL A 776 12.93 4.66 25.04
C VAL A 776 13.18 4.80 23.54
N THR A 777 12.30 4.27 22.70
CA THR A 777 12.45 4.35 21.23
C THR A 777 11.54 5.36 20.58
N ALA A 778 10.44 5.73 21.23
CA ALA A 778 9.59 6.82 20.79
C ALA A 778 8.91 7.48 21.99
N ARG A 779 8.75 8.80 21.91
CA ARG A 779 7.90 9.58 22.81
C ARG A 779 7.05 10.52 21.99
N GLY A 780 5.74 10.45 22.17
CA GLY A 780 4.78 11.45 21.72
C GLY A 780 3.96 11.94 22.91
N ARG A 781 3.03 12.85 22.64
CA ARG A 781 2.19 13.48 23.68
C ARG A 781 1.32 12.48 24.46
N ARG A 782 0.87 11.42 23.79
CA ARG A 782 0.00 10.36 24.37
C ARG A 782 0.51 8.96 24.06
N ALA A 783 1.80 8.84 23.73
CA ALA A 783 2.40 7.57 23.35
C ALA A 783 3.83 7.51 23.88
N LEU A 784 4.19 6.39 24.49
CA LEU A 784 5.56 6.09 24.90
C LEU A 784 5.89 4.68 24.45
N THR A 785 6.97 4.52 23.71
CA THR A 785 7.46 3.21 23.26
C THR A 785 8.76 2.90 23.97
N LEU A 786 8.76 1.78 24.69
CA LEU A 786 9.95 1.19 25.28
C LEU A 786 10.35 -0.05 24.48
N GLN A 787 11.65 -0.29 24.39
CA GLN A 787 12.22 -1.46 23.72
C GLN A 787 13.24 -2.14 24.64
N THR A 788 13.24 -3.46 24.63
CA THR A 788 14.27 -4.27 25.29
C THR A 788 14.87 -5.26 24.29
N GLY A 789 16.09 -5.70 24.53
CA GLY A 789 16.65 -6.85 23.81
C GLY A 789 15.99 -8.18 24.22
N PRO A 790 16.65 -9.32 23.91
CA PRO A 790 16.22 -10.64 24.36
C PRO A 790 16.00 -10.69 25.89
N GLY A 791 14.93 -11.36 26.33
CA GLY A 791 14.56 -11.44 27.75
C GLY A 791 13.52 -10.40 28.19
N GLY A 792 12.85 -9.73 27.25
CA GLY A 792 11.82 -8.74 27.54
C GLY A 792 10.63 -9.24 28.36
N GLU A 793 10.42 -10.56 28.45
CA GLU A 793 9.42 -11.16 29.34
C GLU A 793 9.65 -10.85 30.84
N ARG A 794 10.86 -10.39 31.19
CA ARG A 794 11.20 -9.95 32.54
C ARG A 794 10.64 -8.57 32.88
N LEU A 795 10.21 -7.78 31.91
CA LEU A 795 9.59 -6.48 32.13
C LEU A 795 8.13 -6.71 32.55
N LEU A 796 7.86 -6.57 33.84
CA LEU A 796 6.57 -6.91 34.45
C LEU A 796 5.55 -5.79 34.25
N TYR A 797 5.93 -4.55 34.52
CA TYR A 797 5.03 -3.41 34.49
C TYR A 797 5.80 -2.09 34.37
N VAL A 798 5.12 -1.04 33.93
CA VAL A 798 5.66 0.32 33.88
C VAL A 798 4.69 1.26 34.55
N MET A 799 5.13 1.89 35.63
CA MET A 799 4.40 2.99 36.25
C MET A 799 4.93 4.30 35.67
N LEU A 800 4.03 5.10 35.10
CA LEU A 800 4.35 6.43 34.61
C LEU A 800 4.02 7.45 35.69
N THR A 801 4.87 8.45 35.84
CA THR A 801 4.64 9.58 36.77
C THR A 801 4.90 10.90 36.05
N ASP A 802 4.20 11.95 36.46
CA ASP A 802 4.44 13.32 36.00
C ASP A 802 5.65 13.93 36.70
N ALA A 803 5.94 15.21 36.42
CA ALA A 803 7.09 15.92 36.97
C ALA A 803 7.02 16.09 38.51
N ASP A 804 5.82 16.04 39.09
CA ASP A 804 5.56 16.12 40.54
C ASP A 804 5.50 14.73 41.20
N LEU A 805 5.95 13.70 40.47
CA LEU A 805 5.92 12.29 40.89
C LEU A 805 4.51 11.75 41.13
N GLN A 806 3.47 12.39 40.60
CA GLN A 806 2.12 11.87 40.67
C GLN A 806 1.90 10.81 39.58
N PRO A 807 1.22 9.69 39.87
CA PRO A 807 1.03 8.64 38.88
C PRO A 807 0.17 9.12 37.70
N VAL A 808 0.62 8.79 36.49
CA VAL A 808 -0.09 9.02 35.23
C VAL A 808 -0.70 7.72 34.76
N MET A 809 -2.02 7.72 34.58
CA MET A 809 -2.72 6.55 34.05
C MET A 809 -2.20 6.20 32.65
N SER A 810 -1.92 4.92 32.41
CA SER A 810 -1.71 4.37 31.09
C SER A 810 -2.63 3.19 30.88
N PHE A 811 -3.25 3.12 29.70
CA PHE A 811 -3.93 1.89 29.31
C PHE A 811 -2.94 0.76 29.09
N SER A 812 -3.46 -0.46 29.12
CA SER A 812 -2.74 -1.69 28.82
C SER A 812 -1.84 -1.53 27.58
N PRO A 813 -0.53 -1.76 27.68
CA PRO A 813 0.33 -1.58 26.51
C PRO A 813 0.00 -2.58 25.41
N SER A 814 0.26 -2.18 24.17
CA SER A 814 0.51 -3.14 23.10
C SER A 814 1.92 -3.70 23.30
N VAL A 815 2.05 -5.02 23.35
CA VAL A 815 3.32 -5.71 23.56
C VAL A 815 3.55 -6.65 22.38
N SER A 816 4.73 -6.56 21.78
CA SER A 816 5.11 -7.36 20.62
C SER A 816 6.57 -7.80 20.73
N GLU A 817 6.85 -9.02 20.31
CA GLU A 817 8.19 -9.58 20.19
C GLU A 817 8.54 -9.67 18.70
N GLU A 818 9.70 -9.13 18.33
CA GLU A 818 10.25 -9.17 16.98
C GLU A 818 11.03 -10.47 16.73
N GLN A 819 11.31 -10.78 15.46
CA GLN A 819 11.97 -12.03 15.07
C GLN A 819 13.40 -12.18 15.63
N ASP A 820 14.05 -11.06 15.92
CA ASP A 820 15.39 -10.99 16.53
C ASP A 820 15.36 -11.16 18.07
N GLY A 821 14.17 -11.36 18.66
CA GLY A 821 13.97 -11.48 20.11
C GLY A 821 13.85 -10.14 20.84
N THR A 822 13.82 -9.02 20.11
CA THR A 822 13.56 -7.69 20.66
C THR A 822 12.10 -7.58 21.11
N TRP A 823 11.84 -6.98 22.27
CA TRP A 823 10.49 -6.70 22.74
C TRP A 823 10.17 -5.22 22.67
N ARG A 824 8.97 -4.89 22.20
CA ARG A 824 8.45 -3.53 22.12
C ARG A 824 7.18 -3.40 22.98
N PHE A 825 7.16 -2.36 23.80
CA PHE A 825 6.06 -2.03 24.72
C PHE A 825 5.55 -0.62 24.38
N GLN A 826 4.34 -0.53 23.84
CA GLN A 826 3.72 0.75 23.46
C GLN A 826 2.65 1.12 24.49
N LEU A 827 2.96 2.13 25.30
CA LEU A 827 2.14 2.68 26.36
C LEU A 827 1.34 3.89 25.85
N THR A 828 0.13 4.07 26.35
CA THR A 828 -0.77 5.18 25.97
C THR A 828 -1.17 5.98 27.21
N PRO A 829 -0.29 6.88 27.69
CA PRO A 829 -0.58 7.69 28.87
C PRO A 829 -1.77 8.63 28.64
N GLN A 830 -2.57 8.84 29.69
CA GLN A 830 -3.71 9.76 29.75
C GLN A 830 -3.34 11.10 30.43
N GLY A 831 -2.08 11.48 30.32
CA GLY A 831 -1.49 12.68 30.88
C GLY A 831 -0.02 12.78 30.50
N VAL A 832 0.68 13.74 31.10
CA VAL A 832 2.09 14.02 30.78
C VAL A 832 3.00 13.15 31.64
N ALA A 833 3.54 12.08 31.06
CA ALA A 833 4.56 11.27 31.71
C ALA A 833 5.93 11.97 31.61
N ALA A 834 6.54 12.27 32.76
CA ALA A 834 7.90 12.77 32.88
C ALA A 834 8.89 11.66 33.24
N HIS A 835 8.46 10.69 34.03
CA HIS A 835 9.30 9.59 34.49
C HIS A 835 8.61 8.24 34.35
N ALA A 836 9.40 7.17 34.31
CA ALA A 836 8.92 5.80 34.33
C ALA A 836 9.66 4.95 35.38
N ASP A 837 8.89 4.25 36.21
CA ASP A 837 9.37 3.16 37.05
C ASP A 837 9.07 1.83 36.35
N VAL A 838 10.12 1.24 35.78
CA VAL A 838 10.03 -0.03 35.07
C VAL A 838 10.29 -1.16 36.06
N LEU A 839 9.26 -1.94 36.38
CA LEU A 839 9.37 -3.10 37.25
C LEU A 839 9.89 -4.30 36.45
N VAL A 840 11.05 -4.81 36.85
CA VAL A 840 11.78 -5.90 36.20
C VAL A 840 11.91 -7.09 37.14
N ALA A 841 11.59 -8.28 36.66
CA ALA A 841 11.90 -9.52 37.35
C ALA A 841 13.42 -9.78 37.28
N GLY A 842 14.07 -9.78 38.45
CA GLY A 842 15.48 -10.14 38.55
C GLY A 842 15.70 -11.58 38.10
N ASP A 843 14.90 -12.50 38.65
CA ASP A 843 14.88 -13.91 38.27
C ASP A 843 13.43 -14.38 38.05
N LEU A 844 13.23 -15.22 37.03
CA LEU A 844 11.93 -15.83 36.72
C LEU A 844 11.99 -17.35 36.92
N ASP A 845 11.21 -17.86 37.87
CA ASP A 845 10.89 -19.28 37.90
C ASP A 845 9.90 -19.59 36.78
N ARG A 846 10.08 -20.72 36.10
CA ARG A 846 9.19 -21.20 35.05
C ARG A 846 8.58 -22.53 35.44
N LYS A 847 7.28 -22.69 35.21
CA LYS A 847 6.58 -23.96 35.35
C LYS A 847 5.81 -24.26 34.07
N GLU A 848 6.12 -25.42 33.50
CA GLU A 848 5.44 -25.94 32.31
C GLU A 848 4.25 -26.81 32.71
N TYR A 849 3.13 -26.58 32.03
CA TYR A 849 1.89 -27.32 32.13
C TYR A 849 1.56 -27.88 30.74
N PRO A 850 1.90 -29.16 30.46
CA PRO A 850 1.53 -29.78 29.20
C PRO A 850 0.01 -29.93 29.13
N PHE A 851 -0.57 -29.71 27.94
CA PHE A 851 -1.99 -29.86 27.72
C PHE A 851 -2.29 -30.68 26.46
N ARG A 852 -3.47 -31.28 26.46
CA ARG A 852 -4.12 -31.88 25.30
C ARG A 852 -5.61 -31.57 25.39
N LEU A 853 -6.14 -30.86 24.40
CA LEU A 853 -7.53 -30.42 24.35
C LEU A 853 -8.18 -31.00 23.10
N GLU A 854 -9.31 -31.68 23.28
CA GLU A 854 -10.09 -32.23 22.18
C GLU A 854 -11.21 -31.26 21.80
N LEU A 855 -11.41 -31.02 20.50
CA LEU A 855 -12.58 -30.27 20.04
C LEU A 855 -13.80 -31.18 20.10
N LYS A 856 -14.84 -30.72 20.80
CA LYS A 856 -16.14 -31.39 20.81
C LYS A 856 -16.90 -31.16 19.51
#